data_AF-A0A4W3GS87-F1
#
_entry.id   AF-A0A4W3GS87-F1
#
_cell.length_a   1.000
_cell.length_b   1.000
_cell.length_c   1.000
_cell.angle_alpha   90.00
_cell.angle_beta   90.00
_cell.angle_gamma   90.00
#
_symmetry.space_group_name_H-M   'P 1'
#
loop_
_entity.id
_entity.type
_entity.pdbx_description
1 polymer ?
#
loop_
_entity_poly.entity_id
_entity_poly.type
_entity_poly.pdbx_seq_one_letter_code
_entity_poly.pdbx_strand_id
1 'polypeptide(L)'
;MVRVRGGKGGSEEGVESRGGELKARSKRKVLRPALKEEREEAVKEELKMKDQSVRKLQQEMDSLTFRNQQLAKRVELLQEELVNSETKGKKNKKSNDSPSQLRQQRQSVFDEDLQNKIEENERLHKQVHEAHEQHGQIETDLRGRLAVLEKETAQHQAVVEGLNQKYMDMIEKLQNDKANLEVKSQSLEREAKECRLRAEECQQQLKNTYDDLSSRLDQSASVIQEKVSFNDTRFTQYNTLNVPVHDRRHQLKARDVASQALAFLRDLVGALLNLHTYMEQRVQIYPIDSATDTVSSLNQKFSEYLHENASYVRPLEDGMLHLYESITEETVTSLETAVKLKPFSENLNAYVCFLKKILPYQLKSLEEECESPLCTAHLQARNLELQSDMKQLTAVFEKLQVYISLLALPSTKPEMLLQTNHNIVFTQLAACLHSLHDVTKDILKHYNQKASLEQELPTVTQKLKTTNDCILSSIVALSNVSGKPCPESVPYKEALVNRKVLLSSTESREGLSQQVIQSQEKIAKLEQEKEHWMLETQLAKIKLEKENQRIADLEVQLKTTFPGHMPLVDSNQEEDSALNLETGILHEDSREYLIKSHYMTRVAELTSQLQVADSKSVHFYSECRALAKRLTLGEKSRETLSEEVKVATQNVVRLQDELTTTKRSYEDQLSMMSDHLCRMNETLSKQREEIDTLRMGNKVNRCNKNNTHIQSDYSALF
;
A
#
# COMPACT_ATOMS: atom_id res chain seq x y z
N MET A 1 1.21 5.16 55.29
CA MET A 1 0.73 6.56 55.13
C MET A 1 -0.02 6.69 53.81
N VAL A 2 -1.01 7.58 53.72
CA VAL A 2 -1.29 8.54 52.61
C VAL A 2 -0.95 8.05 51.17
N ARG A 3 -1.89 7.66 50.28
CA ARG A 3 -3.00 8.41 49.60
C ARG A 3 -2.43 9.49 48.63
N VAL A 4 -2.69 9.52 47.31
CA VAL A 4 -3.88 10.13 46.64
C VAL A 4 -3.73 10.05 45.09
N ARG A 5 -4.79 9.63 44.35
CA ARG A 5 -5.07 9.79 42.86
C ARG A 5 -4.03 9.21 41.86
N GLY A 6 -4.35 8.80 40.63
CA GLY A 6 -5.60 8.82 39.81
C GLY A 6 -5.44 9.69 38.54
N GLY A 7 -5.93 9.35 37.34
CA GLY A 7 -6.73 8.23 36.83
C GLY A 7 -7.19 8.48 35.36
N LYS A 8 -8.20 7.74 34.85
CA LYS A 8 -8.74 7.71 33.46
C LYS A 8 -7.88 6.92 32.43
N GLY A 9 -8.45 6.24 31.43
CA GLY A 9 -9.86 5.84 31.27
C GLY A 9 -10.33 5.56 29.83
N GLY A 10 -11.12 4.49 29.64
CA GLY A 10 -12.09 4.34 28.56
C GLY A 10 -11.66 3.65 27.26
N SER A 11 -11.84 2.31 27.15
CA SER A 11 -12.21 1.58 25.91
C SER A 11 -12.42 0.06 26.14
N GLU A 12 -13.34 -0.36 27.03
CA GLU A 12 -13.55 -1.80 27.32
C GLU A 12 -14.47 -2.54 26.33
N GLU A 13 -15.27 -1.83 25.52
CA GLU A 13 -16.29 -2.43 24.63
C GLU A 13 -15.71 -3.26 23.45
N GLY A 14 -14.40 -3.19 23.20
CA GLY A 14 -13.76 -3.87 22.06
C GLY A 14 -13.50 -5.37 22.23
N VAL A 15 -13.51 -5.89 23.46
CA VAL A 15 -12.98 -7.25 23.75
C VAL A 15 -14.07 -8.32 23.81
N GLU A 16 -15.22 -8.07 24.42
CA GLU A 16 -16.27 -9.09 24.56
C GLU A 16 -16.87 -9.53 23.22
N SER A 17 -17.09 -8.59 22.28
CA SER A 17 -17.72 -8.89 20.99
C SER A 17 -16.95 -9.94 20.19
N ARG A 18 -15.61 -9.80 20.08
CA ARG A 18 -14.74 -10.80 19.42
C ARG A 18 -14.74 -12.16 20.11
N GLY A 19 -14.85 -12.18 21.45
CA GLY A 19 -15.00 -13.42 22.22
C GLY A 19 -16.32 -14.15 21.95
N GLY A 20 -17.41 -13.40 21.77
CA GLY A 20 -18.73 -13.92 21.41
C GLY A 20 -18.75 -14.60 20.05
N GLU A 21 -18.24 -13.92 19.01
CA GLU A 21 -18.23 -14.45 17.65
C GLU A 21 -17.42 -15.76 17.51
N LEU A 22 -16.24 -15.83 18.12
CA LEU A 22 -15.39 -17.03 18.08
C LEU A 22 -16.08 -18.23 18.76
N LYS A 23 -16.72 -18.04 19.92
CA LYS A 23 -17.54 -19.09 20.57
C LYS A 23 -18.72 -19.49 19.69
N ALA A 24 -19.41 -18.54 19.06
CA ALA A 24 -20.54 -18.82 18.17
C ALA A 24 -20.12 -19.57 16.89
N ARG A 25 -18.94 -19.29 16.34
CA ARG A 25 -18.40 -19.95 15.14
C ARG A 25 -17.99 -21.40 15.46
N SER A 26 -17.30 -21.64 16.58
CA SER A 26 -16.96 -22.98 17.04
C SER A 26 -18.19 -23.83 17.37
N LYS A 27 -19.19 -23.28 18.09
CA LYS A 27 -20.46 -24.00 18.33
C LYS A 27 -21.17 -24.38 17.02
N ARG A 28 -21.28 -23.45 16.05
CA ARG A 28 -21.87 -23.77 14.74
C ARG A 28 -21.10 -24.81 13.94
N LYS A 29 -19.78 -24.94 14.14
CA LYS A 29 -18.94 -25.96 13.47
C LYS A 29 -19.14 -27.37 14.02
N VAL A 30 -19.55 -27.50 15.29
CA VAL A 30 -19.83 -28.81 15.95
C VAL A 30 -21.31 -29.19 15.88
N LEU A 31 -22.24 -28.25 16.05
CA LEU A 31 -23.68 -28.56 15.98
C LEU A 31 -24.17 -28.91 14.58
N ARG A 32 -23.54 -28.42 13.50
CA ARG A 32 -23.98 -28.73 12.12
C ARG A 32 -23.79 -30.20 11.72
N PRO A 33 -22.65 -30.85 12.02
CA PRO A 33 -22.52 -32.30 11.89
C PRO A 33 -23.54 -33.05 12.76
N ALA A 34 -23.60 -32.76 14.07
CA ALA A 34 -24.48 -33.46 15.00
C ALA A 34 -25.97 -33.40 14.60
N LEU A 35 -26.49 -32.22 14.24
CA LEU A 35 -27.88 -32.06 13.75
C LEU A 35 -28.15 -32.71 12.39
N LYS A 36 -27.10 -33.10 11.64
CA LYS A 36 -27.23 -33.84 10.38
C LYS A 36 -27.20 -35.35 10.64
N GLU A 37 -26.33 -35.78 11.54
CA GLU A 37 -26.22 -37.16 12.03
C GLU A 37 -27.48 -37.60 12.78
N GLU A 38 -28.02 -36.77 13.69
CA GLU A 38 -29.30 -36.96 14.39
C GLU A 38 -30.49 -37.07 13.41
N ARG A 39 -30.50 -36.27 12.34
CA ARG A 39 -31.53 -36.35 11.29
C ARG A 39 -31.40 -37.59 10.42
N GLU A 40 -30.17 -37.99 10.08
CA GLU A 40 -29.91 -39.21 9.32
C GLU A 40 -30.23 -40.46 10.14
N GLU A 41 -29.98 -40.46 11.45
CA GLU A 41 -30.35 -41.55 12.36
C GLU A 41 -31.86 -41.65 12.58
N ALA A 42 -32.55 -40.52 12.81
CA ALA A 42 -34.02 -40.49 12.92
C ALA A 42 -34.72 -41.01 11.65
N VAL A 43 -34.29 -40.59 10.46
CA VAL A 43 -34.83 -41.10 9.18
C VAL A 43 -34.53 -42.59 9.01
N LYS A 44 -33.36 -43.05 9.43
CA LYS A 44 -32.94 -44.47 9.36
C LYS A 44 -33.71 -45.35 10.34
N GLU A 45 -34.18 -44.80 11.46
CA GLU A 45 -35.05 -45.48 12.42
C GLU A 45 -36.52 -45.50 11.97
N GLU A 46 -37.03 -44.39 11.42
CA GLU A 46 -38.36 -44.35 10.78
C GLU A 46 -38.43 -45.34 9.60
N LEU A 47 -37.38 -45.42 8.77
CA LEU A 47 -37.29 -46.37 7.67
C LEU A 47 -37.29 -47.82 8.18
N LYS A 48 -36.56 -48.17 9.24
CA LYS A 48 -36.66 -49.50 9.89
C LYS A 48 -38.09 -49.81 10.37
N MET A 49 -38.79 -48.84 10.93
CA MET A 49 -40.17 -49.01 11.41
C MET A 49 -41.16 -49.23 10.25
N LYS A 50 -40.99 -48.50 9.14
CA LYS A 50 -41.73 -48.74 7.89
C LYS A 50 -41.45 -50.14 7.35
N ASP A 51 -40.18 -50.56 7.33
CA ASP A 51 -39.75 -51.87 6.84
C ASP A 51 -40.34 -53.03 7.67
N GLN A 52 -40.41 -52.89 9.01
CA GLN A 52 -41.13 -53.84 9.86
C GLN A 52 -42.64 -53.85 9.60
N SER A 53 -43.25 -52.69 9.35
CA SER A 53 -44.68 -52.61 9.02
C SER A 53 -45.01 -53.29 7.68
N VAL A 54 -44.17 -53.10 6.66
CA VAL A 54 -44.30 -53.76 5.36
C VAL A 54 -44.19 -55.29 5.51
N ARG A 55 -43.23 -55.79 6.31
CA ARG A 55 -43.09 -57.23 6.58
C ARG A 55 -44.29 -57.82 7.33
N LYS A 56 -44.91 -57.08 8.25
CA LYS A 56 -46.17 -57.50 8.90
C LYS A 56 -47.34 -57.56 7.91
N LEU A 57 -47.53 -56.50 7.12
CA LEU A 57 -48.57 -56.46 6.09
C LEU A 57 -48.38 -57.57 5.04
N GLN A 58 -47.15 -57.91 4.68
CA GLN A 58 -46.87 -59.06 3.81
C GLN A 58 -47.28 -60.38 4.47
N GLN A 59 -46.94 -60.62 5.74
CA GLN A 59 -47.37 -61.82 6.47
C GLN A 59 -48.90 -61.90 6.61
N GLU A 60 -49.58 -60.77 6.78
CA GLU A 60 -51.05 -60.71 6.75
C GLU A 60 -51.60 -61.03 5.35
N MET A 61 -50.98 -60.51 4.28
CA MET A 61 -51.33 -60.85 2.90
C MET A 61 -51.12 -62.34 2.58
N ASP A 62 -50.01 -62.93 3.02
CA ASP A 62 -49.69 -64.35 2.82
C ASP A 62 -50.68 -65.23 3.60
N SER A 63 -51.04 -64.83 4.83
CA SER A 63 -52.04 -65.50 5.67
C SER A 63 -53.46 -65.41 5.09
N LEU A 64 -53.85 -64.24 4.56
CA LEU A 64 -55.12 -64.05 3.84
C LEU A 64 -55.13 -64.85 2.53
N THR A 65 -54.01 -64.92 1.82
CA THR A 65 -53.87 -65.73 0.60
C THR A 65 -54.01 -67.22 0.92
N PHE A 66 -53.40 -67.70 2.00
CA PHE A 66 -53.56 -69.08 2.47
C PHE A 66 -55.00 -69.39 2.91
N ARG A 67 -55.68 -68.47 3.61
CA ARG A 67 -57.12 -68.60 3.91
C ARG A 67 -57.98 -68.62 2.66
N ASN A 68 -57.70 -67.77 1.68
CA ASN A 68 -58.44 -67.74 0.42
C ASN A 68 -58.19 -69.01 -0.39
N GLN A 69 -57.00 -69.60 -0.35
CA GLN A 69 -56.72 -70.91 -0.95
C GLN A 69 -57.42 -72.06 -0.21
N GLN A 70 -57.54 -72.02 1.11
CA GLN A 70 -58.37 -72.98 1.87
C GLN A 70 -59.86 -72.83 1.55
N LEU A 71 -60.36 -71.59 1.44
CA LEU A 71 -61.75 -71.32 1.06
C LEU A 71 -62.02 -71.77 -0.38
N ALA A 72 -61.12 -71.49 -1.33
CA ALA A 72 -61.20 -71.96 -2.70
C ALA A 72 -61.28 -73.49 -2.75
N LYS A 73 -60.36 -74.21 -2.09
CA LYS A 73 -60.39 -75.69 -2.03
C LYS A 73 -61.62 -76.24 -1.31
N ARG A 74 -62.19 -75.50 -0.34
CA ARG A 74 -63.45 -75.91 0.32
C ARG A 74 -64.67 -75.66 -0.58
N VAL A 75 -64.67 -74.61 -1.39
CA VAL A 75 -65.70 -74.36 -2.41
C VAL A 75 -65.58 -75.38 -3.55
N GLU A 76 -64.37 -75.71 -3.98
CA GLU A 76 -64.05 -76.75 -4.97
C GLU A 76 -64.56 -78.13 -4.50
N LEU A 77 -64.25 -78.53 -3.26
CA LEU A 77 -64.81 -79.76 -2.65
C LEU A 77 -66.34 -79.72 -2.50
N LEU A 78 -66.93 -78.58 -2.12
CA LEU A 78 -68.39 -78.44 -2.05
C LEU A 78 -69.05 -78.47 -3.43
N GLN A 79 -68.35 -78.02 -4.49
CA GLN A 79 -68.78 -78.14 -5.88
C GLN A 79 -68.65 -79.60 -6.37
N GLU A 80 -67.60 -80.32 -5.98
CA GLU A 80 -67.51 -81.77 -6.21
C GLU A 80 -68.62 -82.53 -5.45
N GLU A 81 -68.95 -82.18 -4.21
CA GLU A 81 -70.08 -82.78 -3.46
C GLU A 81 -71.44 -82.45 -4.10
N LEU A 82 -71.62 -81.25 -4.66
CA LEU A 82 -72.81 -80.88 -5.46
C LEU A 82 -72.90 -81.70 -6.76
N VAL A 83 -71.83 -81.77 -7.56
CA VAL A 83 -71.81 -82.55 -8.81
C VAL A 83 -71.99 -84.06 -8.54
N ASN A 84 -71.46 -84.58 -7.43
CA ASN A 84 -71.67 -85.96 -7.01
C ASN A 84 -73.07 -86.23 -6.41
N SER A 85 -73.83 -85.21 -6.02
CA SER A 85 -75.20 -85.37 -5.51
C SER A 85 -76.28 -85.10 -6.58
N GLU A 86 -76.05 -84.21 -7.55
CA GLU A 86 -76.99 -83.95 -8.65
C GLU A 86 -77.08 -85.10 -9.67
N THR A 87 -76.14 -86.05 -9.66
CA THR A 87 -76.15 -87.23 -10.55
C THR A 87 -77.09 -88.37 -10.11
N LYS A 88 -77.89 -88.21 -9.04
CA LYS A 88 -78.87 -89.24 -8.59
C LYS A 88 -80.28 -88.71 -8.28
N GLY A 89 -81.10 -88.66 -9.32
CA GLY A 89 -82.49 -89.16 -9.22
C GLY A 89 -83.65 -88.15 -9.32
N LYS A 90 -84.30 -88.13 -10.49
CA LYS A 90 -85.70 -87.72 -10.64
C LYS A 90 -86.51 -88.85 -11.31
N LYS A 91 -87.51 -89.39 -10.60
CA LYS A 91 -88.89 -89.72 -11.10
C LYS A 91 -89.70 -90.57 -10.10
N ASN A 92 -90.81 -89.98 -9.62
CA ASN A 92 -92.15 -90.57 -9.38
C ASN A 92 -92.34 -91.81 -8.46
N LYS A 93 -93.54 -92.06 -7.87
CA LYS A 93 -94.68 -91.21 -7.44
C LYS A 93 -95.69 -92.05 -6.62
N LYS A 94 -95.92 -91.69 -5.35
CA LYS A 94 -97.04 -92.07 -4.45
C LYS A 94 -97.26 -93.54 -4.06
N SER A 95 -97.83 -93.69 -2.85
CA SER A 95 -98.52 -94.85 -2.25
C SER A 95 -100.01 -94.46 -2.00
N ASN A 96 -100.93 -95.26 -1.43
CA ASN A 96 -100.89 -96.64 -0.93
C ASN A 96 -102.29 -97.33 -0.94
N ASP A 97 -102.29 -98.66 -0.92
CA ASP A 97 -103.26 -99.64 -0.32
C ASP A 97 -104.81 -99.47 -0.30
N SER A 98 -105.49 -100.51 -0.84
CA SER A 98 -106.37 -101.53 -0.17
C SER A 98 -107.55 -101.15 0.78
N PRO A 99 -108.55 -102.04 1.05
CA PRO A 99 -108.80 -103.42 0.56
C PRO A 99 -110.25 -103.78 0.09
N SER A 100 -110.36 -104.96 -0.55
CA SER A 100 -111.44 -105.99 -0.48
C SER A 100 -112.94 -105.75 -0.83
N GLN A 101 -113.35 -106.41 -1.94
CA GLN A 101 -114.52 -107.32 -2.10
C GLN A 101 -115.93 -106.84 -2.55
N LEU A 102 -116.66 -107.82 -3.15
CA LEU A 102 -118.01 -107.90 -3.76
C LEU A 102 -118.75 -106.58 -4.11
N ARG A 103 -119.03 -106.18 -5.36
CA ARG A 103 -119.43 -106.85 -6.63
C ARG A 103 -120.93 -107.19 -6.81
N GLN A 104 -121.84 -106.20 -6.73
CA GLN A 104 -123.06 -106.23 -7.58
C GLN A 104 -123.84 -104.90 -7.83
N GLN A 105 -123.16 -103.75 -8.01
CA GLN A 105 -123.87 -102.50 -8.43
C GLN A 105 -122.99 -101.53 -9.26
N ARG A 106 -122.06 -102.06 -10.04
CA ARG A 106 -120.89 -101.33 -10.58
C ARG A 106 -121.03 -100.91 -12.06
N GLN A 107 -122.10 -100.21 -12.41
CA GLN A 107 -122.37 -99.82 -13.82
C GLN A 107 -123.11 -98.48 -14.02
N SER A 108 -123.20 -97.61 -13.01
CA SER A 108 -123.90 -96.31 -13.13
C SER A 108 -123.20 -95.12 -12.45
N VAL A 109 -122.21 -95.36 -11.59
CA VAL A 109 -121.50 -94.30 -10.83
C VAL A 109 -120.11 -94.02 -11.44
N PHE A 110 -119.61 -94.91 -12.29
CA PHE A 110 -118.31 -94.74 -12.94
C PHE A 110 -118.31 -93.62 -14.00
N ASP A 111 -119.43 -93.42 -14.70
CA ASP A 111 -119.54 -92.36 -15.72
C ASP A 111 -119.60 -90.97 -15.07
N GLU A 112 -120.25 -90.85 -13.90
CA GLU A 112 -120.29 -89.62 -13.10
C GLU A 112 -118.92 -89.28 -12.49
N ASP A 113 -118.19 -90.27 -11.94
CA ASP A 113 -116.83 -90.07 -11.41
C ASP A 113 -115.77 -89.84 -12.51
N LEU A 114 -116.05 -90.29 -13.76
CA LEU A 114 -115.24 -89.97 -14.94
C LEU A 114 -115.55 -88.56 -15.46
N GLN A 115 -116.83 -88.16 -15.53
CA GLN A 115 -117.27 -86.81 -15.90
C GLN A 115 -116.66 -85.76 -14.97
N ASN A 116 -116.75 -85.96 -13.65
CA ASN A 116 -116.11 -85.08 -12.66
C ASN A 116 -114.60 -84.96 -12.86
N LYS A 117 -113.89 -86.04 -13.24
CA LYS A 117 -112.46 -86.00 -13.55
C LYS A 117 -112.14 -85.35 -14.89
N ILE A 118 -113.04 -85.39 -15.87
CA ILE A 118 -112.89 -84.65 -17.13
C ILE A 118 -113.03 -83.15 -16.86
N GLU A 119 -114.03 -82.74 -16.08
CA GLU A 119 -114.24 -81.34 -15.68
C GLU A 119 -113.10 -80.82 -14.76
N GLU A 120 -112.58 -81.65 -13.85
CA GLU A 120 -111.38 -81.34 -13.06
C GLU A 120 -110.15 -81.17 -13.95
N ASN A 121 -109.93 -82.05 -14.93
CA ASN A 121 -108.82 -81.91 -15.87
C ASN A 121 -108.99 -80.70 -16.81
N GLU A 122 -110.21 -80.36 -17.25
CA GLU A 122 -110.45 -79.17 -18.06
C GLU A 122 -110.16 -77.90 -17.24
N ARG A 123 -110.58 -77.86 -15.98
CA ARG A 123 -110.26 -76.77 -15.04
C ARG A 123 -108.75 -76.67 -14.76
N LEU A 124 -108.07 -77.79 -14.55
CA LEU A 124 -106.61 -77.82 -14.39
C LEU A 124 -105.88 -77.40 -15.67
N HIS A 125 -106.36 -77.80 -16.85
CA HIS A 125 -105.81 -77.35 -18.13
C HIS A 125 -106.00 -75.84 -18.34
N LYS A 126 -107.17 -75.28 -17.99
CA LYS A 126 -107.40 -73.82 -17.99
C LYS A 126 -106.45 -73.12 -17.02
N GLN A 127 -106.38 -73.56 -15.77
CA GLN A 127 -105.50 -72.97 -14.76
C GLN A 127 -104.00 -73.09 -15.12
N VAL A 128 -103.57 -74.19 -15.74
CA VAL A 128 -102.19 -74.36 -16.25
C VAL A 128 -101.95 -73.49 -17.48
N HIS A 129 -102.93 -73.31 -18.37
CA HIS A 129 -102.81 -72.43 -19.53
C HIS A 129 -102.73 -70.95 -19.10
N GLU A 130 -103.62 -70.51 -18.22
CA GLU A 130 -103.60 -69.18 -17.58
C GLU A 130 -102.28 -68.92 -16.85
N ALA A 131 -101.79 -69.88 -16.06
CA ALA A 131 -100.50 -69.75 -15.37
C ALA A 131 -99.31 -69.74 -16.35
N HIS A 132 -99.38 -70.48 -17.45
CA HIS A 132 -98.33 -70.49 -18.47
C HIS A 132 -98.33 -69.20 -19.31
N GLU A 133 -99.51 -68.64 -19.61
CA GLU A 133 -99.66 -67.35 -20.27
C GLU A 133 -99.17 -66.21 -19.36
N GLN A 134 -99.54 -66.21 -18.08
CA GLN A 134 -99.02 -65.27 -17.09
C GLN A 134 -97.49 -65.38 -16.94
N HIS A 135 -96.94 -66.59 -16.90
CA HIS A 135 -95.49 -66.78 -16.93
C HIS A 135 -94.86 -66.27 -18.22
N GLY A 136 -95.49 -66.49 -19.37
CA GLY A 136 -95.04 -65.97 -20.66
C GLY A 136 -95.02 -64.44 -20.71
N GLN A 137 -96.08 -63.80 -20.21
CA GLN A 137 -96.18 -62.33 -20.08
C GLN A 137 -95.08 -61.78 -19.15
N ILE A 138 -94.89 -62.38 -17.97
CA ILE A 138 -93.82 -62.02 -17.03
C ILE A 138 -92.43 -62.23 -17.66
N GLU A 139 -92.23 -63.32 -18.41
CA GLU A 139 -90.95 -63.58 -19.09
C GLU A 139 -90.69 -62.57 -20.22
N THR A 140 -91.71 -62.18 -20.99
CA THR A 140 -91.55 -61.13 -22.01
C THR A 140 -91.28 -59.75 -21.41
N ASP A 141 -91.94 -59.39 -20.31
CA ASP A 141 -91.68 -58.14 -19.58
C ASP A 141 -90.27 -58.12 -18.98
N LEU A 142 -89.83 -59.22 -18.36
CA LEU A 142 -88.47 -59.35 -17.81
C LEU A 142 -87.40 -59.34 -18.91
N ARG A 143 -87.63 -60.00 -20.04
CA ARG A 143 -86.74 -59.94 -21.22
C ARG A 143 -86.69 -58.53 -21.81
N GLY A 144 -87.83 -57.83 -21.92
CA GLY A 144 -87.89 -56.44 -22.37
C GLY A 144 -87.14 -55.50 -21.43
N ARG A 145 -87.31 -55.68 -20.12
CA ARG A 145 -86.61 -54.90 -19.09
C ARG A 145 -85.10 -55.19 -19.06
N LEU A 146 -84.69 -56.43 -19.28
CA LEU A 146 -83.28 -56.79 -19.48
C LEU A 146 -82.70 -56.09 -20.70
N ALA A 147 -83.35 -56.16 -21.86
CA ALA A 147 -82.88 -55.50 -23.08
C ALA A 147 -82.77 -53.96 -22.94
N VAL A 148 -83.64 -53.34 -22.14
CA VAL A 148 -83.50 -51.92 -21.78
C VAL A 148 -82.28 -51.69 -20.88
N LEU A 149 -82.12 -52.46 -19.81
CA LEU A 149 -80.98 -52.34 -18.89
C LEU A 149 -79.63 -52.65 -19.55
N GLU A 150 -79.57 -53.61 -20.48
CA GLU A 150 -78.40 -53.91 -21.29
C GLU A 150 -78.04 -52.73 -22.20
N LYS A 151 -79.05 -52.10 -22.83
CA LYS A 151 -78.85 -50.90 -23.66
C LYS A 151 -78.42 -49.68 -22.84
N GLU A 152 -79.02 -49.46 -21.67
CA GLU A 152 -78.61 -48.40 -20.73
C GLU A 152 -77.19 -48.63 -20.23
N THR A 153 -76.83 -49.87 -19.88
CA THR A 153 -75.48 -50.25 -19.48
C THR A 153 -74.47 -50.02 -20.61
N ALA A 154 -74.80 -50.40 -21.84
CA ALA A 154 -73.95 -50.14 -23.01
C ALA A 154 -73.79 -48.63 -23.31
N GLN A 155 -74.84 -47.83 -23.10
CA GLN A 155 -74.76 -46.37 -23.22
C GLN A 155 -73.90 -45.75 -22.11
N HIS A 156 -74.04 -46.18 -20.86
CA HIS A 156 -73.19 -45.75 -19.76
C HIS A 156 -71.73 -46.16 -19.98
N GLN A 157 -71.48 -47.39 -20.45
CA GLN A 157 -70.15 -47.89 -20.79
C GLN A 157 -69.49 -47.03 -21.88
N ALA A 158 -70.21 -46.73 -22.98
CA ALA A 158 -69.70 -45.87 -24.05
C ALA A 158 -69.43 -44.42 -23.58
N VAL A 159 -70.23 -43.89 -22.64
CA VAL A 159 -69.96 -42.58 -22.01
C VAL A 159 -68.73 -42.63 -21.09
N VAL A 160 -68.55 -43.71 -20.32
CA VAL A 160 -67.37 -43.91 -19.48
C VAL A 160 -66.10 -44.06 -20.33
N GLU A 161 -66.15 -44.83 -21.42
CA GLU A 161 -65.05 -44.98 -22.37
C GLU A 161 -64.73 -43.64 -23.07
N GLY A 162 -65.75 -42.90 -23.53
CA GLY A 162 -65.58 -41.59 -24.14
C GLY A 162 -65.07 -40.50 -23.17
N LEU A 163 -65.31 -40.64 -21.86
CA LEU A 163 -64.70 -39.78 -20.84
C LEU A 163 -63.27 -40.22 -20.51
N ASN A 164 -63.03 -41.52 -20.35
CA ASN A 164 -61.69 -42.07 -20.11
C ASN A 164 -60.72 -41.73 -21.25
N GLN A 165 -61.15 -41.81 -22.51
CA GLN A 165 -60.33 -41.40 -23.65
C GLN A 165 -59.97 -39.91 -23.55
N LYS A 166 -60.96 -39.02 -23.33
CA LYS A 166 -60.71 -37.58 -23.15
C LYS A 166 -59.76 -37.27 -21.99
N TYR A 167 -59.77 -38.08 -20.93
CA TYR A 167 -58.85 -37.93 -19.81
C TYR A 167 -57.44 -38.44 -20.14
N MET A 168 -57.31 -39.54 -20.90
CA MET A 168 -56.01 -39.98 -21.43
C MET A 168 -55.42 -38.94 -22.40
N ASP A 169 -56.21 -38.44 -23.36
CA ASP A 169 -55.80 -37.40 -24.31
C ASP A 169 -55.34 -36.12 -23.58
N MET A 170 -56.00 -35.75 -22.48
CA MET A 170 -55.65 -34.60 -21.64
C MET A 170 -54.37 -34.86 -20.83
N ILE A 171 -54.23 -36.06 -20.24
CA ILE A 171 -53.04 -36.46 -19.48
C ILE A 171 -51.81 -36.50 -20.40
N GLU A 172 -51.92 -37.05 -21.61
CA GLU A 172 -50.83 -37.12 -22.58
C GLU A 172 -50.38 -35.71 -23.04
N LYS A 173 -51.34 -34.81 -23.31
CA LYS A 173 -51.04 -33.39 -23.60
C LYS A 173 -50.31 -32.72 -22.44
N LEU A 174 -50.83 -32.83 -21.21
CA LEU A 174 -50.20 -32.23 -20.02
C LEU A 174 -48.81 -32.83 -19.71
N GLN A 175 -48.57 -34.11 -20.02
CA GLN A 175 -47.25 -34.74 -19.92
C GLN A 175 -46.27 -34.21 -20.98
N ASN A 176 -46.72 -34.04 -22.22
CA ASN A 176 -45.91 -33.46 -23.29
C ASN A 176 -45.56 -31.99 -23.01
N ASP A 177 -46.54 -31.18 -22.58
CA ASP A 177 -46.33 -29.78 -22.21
C ASP A 177 -45.37 -29.65 -21.01
N LYS A 178 -45.46 -30.54 -20.02
CA LYS A 178 -44.50 -30.62 -18.92
C LYS A 178 -43.08 -30.91 -19.43
N ALA A 179 -42.90 -31.91 -20.30
CA ALA A 179 -41.59 -32.26 -20.85
C ALA A 179 -40.98 -31.08 -21.65
N ASN A 180 -41.78 -30.39 -22.46
CA ASN A 180 -41.37 -29.20 -23.21
C ASN A 180 -40.94 -28.04 -22.27
N LEU A 181 -41.67 -27.81 -21.18
CA LEU A 181 -41.32 -26.79 -20.19
C LEU A 181 -40.08 -27.16 -19.36
N GLU A 182 -39.87 -28.45 -19.04
CA GLU A 182 -38.65 -28.91 -18.37
C GLU A 182 -37.40 -28.69 -19.25
N VAL A 183 -37.46 -29.03 -20.54
CA VAL A 183 -36.36 -28.77 -21.49
C VAL A 183 -36.08 -27.26 -21.60
N LYS A 184 -37.12 -26.44 -21.66
CA LYS A 184 -37.01 -24.97 -21.70
C LYS A 184 -36.41 -24.39 -20.42
N SER A 185 -36.83 -24.88 -19.26
CA SER A 185 -36.27 -24.49 -17.95
C SER A 185 -34.77 -24.84 -17.89
N GLN A 186 -34.37 -26.04 -18.33
CA GLN A 186 -32.96 -26.40 -18.43
C GLN A 186 -32.15 -25.51 -19.39
N SER A 187 -32.72 -25.03 -20.51
CA SER A 187 -32.03 -24.07 -21.40
C SER A 187 -31.75 -22.75 -20.68
N LEU A 188 -32.79 -22.16 -20.08
CA LEU A 188 -32.69 -20.92 -19.30
C LEU A 188 -31.71 -21.07 -18.12
N GLU A 189 -31.62 -22.25 -17.51
CA GLU A 189 -30.67 -22.53 -16.44
C GLU A 189 -29.21 -22.63 -16.92
N ARG A 190 -28.97 -23.07 -18.17
CA ARG A 190 -27.65 -23.05 -18.83
C ARG A 190 -27.26 -21.62 -19.23
N GLU A 191 -28.16 -20.89 -19.89
CA GLU A 191 -27.97 -19.46 -20.24
C GLU A 191 -27.64 -18.63 -18.99
N ALA A 192 -28.40 -18.80 -17.90
CA ALA A 192 -28.13 -18.13 -16.64
C ALA A 192 -26.80 -18.52 -15.97
N LYS A 193 -26.22 -19.70 -16.28
CA LYS A 193 -24.87 -20.08 -15.84
C LYS A 193 -23.80 -19.39 -16.69
N GLU A 194 -23.99 -19.30 -18.00
CA GLU A 194 -23.07 -18.62 -18.91
C GLU A 194 -22.99 -17.11 -18.64
N CYS A 195 -24.12 -16.43 -18.43
CA CYS A 195 -24.14 -15.00 -18.09
C CYS A 195 -23.45 -14.69 -16.76
N ARG A 196 -23.56 -15.60 -15.77
CA ARG A 196 -22.81 -15.49 -14.49
C ARG A 196 -21.31 -15.59 -14.71
N LEU A 197 -20.85 -16.59 -15.48
CA LEU A 197 -19.42 -16.78 -15.76
C LEU A 197 -18.83 -15.55 -16.47
N ARG A 198 -19.52 -14.99 -17.47
CA ARG A 198 -19.06 -13.74 -18.12
C ARG A 198 -19.02 -12.55 -17.15
N ALA A 199 -20.00 -12.40 -16.27
CA ALA A 199 -19.99 -11.33 -15.25
C ALA A 199 -18.83 -11.49 -14.26
N GLU A 200 -18.51 -12.72 -13.85
CA GLU A 200 -17.37 -13.05 -12.98
C GLU A 200 -16.02 -12.81 -13.68
N GLU A 201 -15.89 -13.18 -14.96
CA GLU A 201 -14.71 -12.89 -15.79
C GLU A 201 -14.49 -11.39 -15.97
N CYS A 202 -15.53 -10.62 -16.32
CA CYS A 202 -15.46 -9.16 -16.44
C CYS A 202 -15.04 -8.52 -15.11
N GLN A 203 -15.60 -8.98 -13.99
CA GLN A 203 -15.24 -8.50 -12.65
C GLN A 203 -13.78 -8.82 -12.28
N GLN A 204 -13.27 -10.01 -12.65
CA GLN A 204 -11.87 -10.37 -12.39
C GLN A 204 -10.89 -9.60 -13.29
N GLN A 205 -11.24 -9.36 -14.56
CA GLN A 205 -10.46 -8.50 -15.45
C GLN A 205 -10.40 -7.05 -14.95
N LEU A 206 -11.55 -6.49 -14.56
CA LEU A 206 -11.66 -5.15 -13.99
C LEU A 206 -10.78 -5.03 -12.73
N LYS A 207 -10.85 -6.01 -11.82
CA LYS A 207 -9.97 -6.06 -10.65
C LYS A 207 -8.49 -6.09 -11.05
N ASN A 208 -8.09 -6.97 -11.97
CA ASN A 208 -6.69 -7.05 -12.42
C ASN A 208 -6.19 -5.72 -13.01
N THR A 209 -7.03 -5.01 -13.77
CA THR A 209 -6.68 -3.67 -14.28
C THR A 209 -6.60 -2.61 -13.18
N TYR A 210 -7.44 -2.70 -12.15
CA TYR A 210 -7.40 -1.80 -11.00
C TYR A 210 -6.15 -2.03 -10.15
N ASP A 211 -5.77 -3.29 -9.90
CA ASP A 211 -4.57 -3.66 -9.14
C ASP A 211 -3.28 -3.23 -9.87
N ASP A 212 -3.21 -3.39 -11.20
CA ASP A 212 -2.11 -2.87 -12.04
C ASP A 212 -2.04 -1.33 -12.04
N LEU A 213 -3.17 -0.65 -12.21
CA LEU A 213 -3.23 0.81 -12.16
C LEU A 213 -2.91 1.37 -10.78
N SER A 214 -3.34 0.73 -9.69
CA SER A 214 -2.95 1.11 -8.33
C SER A 214 -1.44 0.94 -8.17
N SER A 215 -0.86 -0.21 -8.55
CA SER A 215 0.58 -0.42 -8.44
C SER A 215 1.39 0.60 -9.25
N ARG A 216 0.94 0.98 -10.44
CA ARG A 216 1.57 2.05 -11.24
C ARG A 216 1.36 3.43 -10.65
N LEU A 217 0.20 3.71 -10.05
CA LEU A 217 -0.06 4.95 -9.34
C LEU A 217 0.82 5.06 -8.09
N ASP A 218 0.96 3.98 -7.32
CA ASP A 218 1.84 3.90 -6.15
C ASP A 218 3.31 4.04 -6.54
N GLN A 219 3.75 3.39 -7.62
CA GLN A 219 5.09 3.58 -8.20
C GLN A 219 5.31 5.02 -8.67
N SER A 220 4.35 5.61 -9.39
CA SER A 220 4.45 6.98 -9.88
C SER A 220 4.37 8.01 -8.75
N ALA A 221 3.56 7.77 -7.73
CA ALA A 221 3.47 8.59 -6.53
C ALA A 221 4.75 8.49 -5.70
N SER A 222 5.33 7.29 -5.55
CA SER A 222 6.65 7.09 -4.94
C SER A 222 7.73 7.87 -5.70
N VAL A 223 7.79 7.74 -7.04
CA VAL A 223 8.74 8.51 -7.88
C VAL A 223 8.49 10.02 -7.78
N ILE A 224 7.24 10.49 -7.73
CA ILE A 224 6.93 11.91 -7.54
C ILE A 224 7.33 12.37 -6.14
N GLN A 225 7.10 11.58 -5.10
CA GLN A 225 7.49 11.88 -3.71
C GLN A 225 9.01 11.83 -3.50
N GLU A 226 9.73 11.01 -4.28
CA GLU A 226 11.19 10.90 -4.28
C GLU A 226 11.88 11.97 -5.15
N LYS A 227 11.21 12.49 -6.19
CA LYS A 227 11.80 13.42 -7.18
C LYS A 227 11.18 14.83 -7.23
N VAL A 228 10.07 15.09 -6.54
CA VAL A 228 9.40 16.42 -6.46
C VAL A 228 9.38 16.93 -5.02
N SER A 229 10.48 17.58 -4.66
CA SER A 229 10.84 18.06 -3.33
C SER A 229 10.18 19.40 -2.98
N PHE A 230 8.87 19.34 -2.74
CA PHE A 230 8.03 20.40 -2.16
C PHE A 230 7.81 21.68 -3.01
N ASN A 231 6.68 22.35 -2.80
CA ASN A 231 6.28 23.58 -3.51
C ASN A 231 5.18 24.33 -2.74
N ASP A 232 5.53 25.04 -1.67
CA ASP A 232 4.60 25.90 -0.93
C ASP A 232 4.51 27.28 -1.58
N THR A 233 3.35 27.57 -2.16
CA THR A 233 3.06 28.83 -2.85
C THR A 233 2.70 29.99 -1.92
N ARG A 234 2.61 29.78 -0.60
CA ARG A 234 2.34 30.84 0.39
C ARG A 234 3.59 31.47 0.99
N PHE A 235 4.67 30.71 1.20
CA PHE A 235 5.82 31.14 2.01
C PHE A 235 7.16 30.91 1.30
N THR A 236 7.63 31.92 0.57
CA THR A 236 8.88 31.88 -0.21
C THR A 236 10.12 31.53 0.60
N GLN A 237 10.11 31.76 1.92
CA GLN A 237 11.19 31.39 2.85
C GLN A 237 11.47 29.88 2.82
N TYR A 238 10.43 29.04 2.78
CA TYR A 238 10.58 27.58 2.80
C TYR A 238 10.95 26.99 1.44
N ASN A 239 10.89 27.76 0.35
CA ASN A 239 11.42 27.31 -0.95
C ASN A 239 12.95 27.17 -0.95
N THR A 240 13.64 27.63 0.10
CA THR A 240 15.06 27.32 0.36
C THR A 240 15.30 25.87 0.79
N LEU A 241 14.26 25.16 1.23
CA LEU A 241 14.29 23.73 1.58
C LEU A 241 13.97 22.83 0.38
N ASN A 242 13.65 23.40 -0.78
CA ASN A 242 13.36 22.63 -1.98
C ASN A 242 14.65 21.99 -2.50
N VAL A 243 14.88 20.73 -2.17
CA VAL A 243 15.99 19.93 -2.71
C VAL A 243 15.92 20.02 -4.25
N PRO A 244 16.97 20.45 -4.96
CA PRO A 244 16.87 20.59 -6.41
C PRO A 244 16.65 19.22 -7.07
N VAL A 245 15.97 19.19 -8.22
CA VAL A 245 15.61 17.93 -8.90
C VAL A 245 16.88 17.12 -9.18
N HIS A 246 16.86 15.83 -8.82
CA HIS A 246 18.01 14.92 -8.95
C HIS A 246 18.36 14.64 -10.44
N ASP A 247 19.06 15.57 -11.07
CA ASP A 247 19.69 15.35 -12.37
C ASP A 247 21.02 14.60 -12.18
N ARG A 248 20.99 13.28 -12.39
CA ARG A 248 22.20 12.42 -12.33
C ARG A 248 23.25 12.86 -13.36
N ARG A 249 22.85 13.41 -14.51
CA ARG A 249 23.77 13.93 -15.54
C ARG A 249 24.44 15.22 -15.09
N HIS A 250 23.79 16.02 -14.24
CA HIS A 250 24.41 17.16 -13.56
C HIS A 250 25.36 16.71 -12.44
N GLN A 251 24.96 15.75 -11.60
CA GLN A 251 25.83 15.26 -10.51
C GLN A 251 27.09 14.55 -11.04
N LEU A 252 26.97 13.73 -12.10
CA LEU A 252 28.13 13.17 -12.80
C LEU A 252 29.07 14.26 -13.31
N LYS A 253 28.55 15.29 -14.00
CA LYS A 253 29.35 16.44 -14.44
C LYS A 253 30.01 17.21 -13.28
N ALA A 254 29.30 17.40 -12.15
CA ALA A 254 29.86 18.06 -10.98
C ALA A 254 31.00 17.24 -10.36
N ARG A 255 30.85 15.92 -10.30
CA ARG A 255 31.86 14.96 -9.84
C ARG A 255 33.07 14.88 -10.79
N ASP A 256 32.84 14.91 -12.10
CA ASP A 256 33.90 14.97 -13.13
C ASP A 256 34.73 16.25 -13.00
N VAL A 257 34.08 17.41 -12.85
CA VAL A 257 34.76 18.70 -12.66
C VAL A 257 35.49 18.75 -11.33
N ALA A 258 34.91 18.22 -10.25
CA ALA A 258 35.58 18.12 -8.95
C ALA A 258 36.81 17.17 -9.00
N SER A 259 36.74 16.08 -9.76
CA SER A 259 37.86 15.16 -10.00
C SER A 259 39.00 15.85 -10.78
N GLN A 260 38.66 16.62 -11.82
CA GLN A 260 39.64 17.41 -12.57
C GLN A 260 40.27 18.52 -11.73
N ALA A 261 39.49 19.19 -10.89
CA ALA A 261 39.98 20.20 -9.94
C ALA A 261 40.90 19.56 -8.87
N LEU A 262 40.57 18.37 -8.37
CA LEU A 262 41.44 17.60 -7.46
C LEU A 262 42.77 17.21 -8.15
N ALA A 263 42.73 16.76 -9.40
CA ALA A 263 43.95 16.44 -10.16
C ALA A 263 44.83 17.68 -10.42
N PHE A 264 44.22 18.81 -10.83
CA PHE A 264 44.91 20.10 -10.94
C PHE A 264 45.57 20.51 -9.61
N LEU A 265 44.84 20.36 -8.50
CA LEU A 265 45.29 20.85 -7.21
C LEU A 265 46.36 19.95 -6.59
N ARG A 266 46.35 18.64 -6.88
CA ARG A 266 47.46 17.71 -6.59
C ARG A 266 48.75 18.14 -7.28
N ASP A 267 48.71 18.37 -8.59
CA ASP A 267 49.89 18.80 -9.34
C ASP A 267 50.39 20.16 -8.84
N LEU A 268 49.48 21.08 -8.50
CA LEU A 268 49.79 22.38 -7.89
C LEU A 268 50.49 22.22 -6.54
N VAL A 269 49.93 21.40 -5.63
CA VAL A 269 50.51 21.11 -4.30
C VAL A 269 51.90 20.52 -4.42
N GLY A 270 52.12 19.52 -5.29
CA GLY A 270 53.43 18.94 -5.52
C GLY A 270 54.46 19.95 -6.03
N ALA A 271 54.07 20.79 -6.99
CA ALA A 271 54.95 21.81 -7.56
C ALA A 271 55.26 22.96 -6.56
N LEU A 272 54.31 23.35 -5.72
CA LEU A 272 54.50 24.35 -4.66
C LEU A 272 55.38 23.84 -3.51
N LEU A 273 55.19 22.58 -3.08
CA LEU A 273 56.05 21.92 -2.08
C LEU A 273 57.51 21.90 -2.57
N ASN A 274 57.72 21.48 -3.82
CA ASN A 274 59.05 21.43 -4.43
C ASN A 274 59.67 22.83 -4.54
N LEU A 275 58.93 23.83 -5.04
CA LEU A 275 59.43 25.20 -5.14
C LEU A 275 59.90 25.74 -3.79
N HIS A 276 59.09 25.62 -2.74
CA HIS A 276 59.45 26.11 -1.41
C HIS A 276 60.64 25.34 -0.80
N THR A 277 60.68 24.02 -0.98
CA THR A 277 61.78 23.17 -0.47
C THR A 277 63.11 23.43 -1.18
N TYR A 278 63.11 23.70 -2.49
CA TYR A 278 64.34 24.06 -3.20
C TYR A 278 64.74 25.52 -3.00
N MET A 279 63.78 26.42 -2.74
CA MET A 279 64.07 27.79 -2.31
C MET A 279 64.76 27.81 -0.93
N GLU A 280 64.31 26.98 0.01
CA GLU A 280 64.94 26.77 1.32
C GLU A 280 66.42 26.40 1.16
N GLN A 281 66.70 25.39 0.31
CA GLN A 281 68.06 24.97 -0.01
C GLN A 281 68.89 26.08 -0.67
N ARG A 282 68.32 26.83 -1.62
CA ARG A 282 69.06 27.90 -2.31
C ARG A 282 69.45 29.03 -1.36
N VAL A 283 68.59 29.40 -0.42
CA VAL A 283 68.83 30.42 0.62
C VAL A 283 69.98 30.02 1.58
N GLN A 284 70.32 28.72 1.65
CA GLN A 284 71.49 28.20 2.38
C GLN A 284 72.76 28.05 1.50
N ILE A 285 72.69 28.35 0.21
CA ILE A 285 73.76 28.15 -0.79
C ILE A 285 74.21 29.46 -1.45
N TYR A 286 73.30 30.44 -1.60
CA TYR A 286 73.55 31.72 -2.27
C TYR A 286 72.76 32.85 -1.57
N PRO A 287 73.33 34.06 -1.40
CA PRO A 287 74.61 34.55 -1.95
C PRO A 287 75.87 34.02 -1.25
N ILE A 288 75.73 33.31 -0.12
CA ILE A 288 76.83 32.71 0.65
C ILE A 288 76.49 31.22 0.91
N ASP A 289 77.41 30.29 0.65
CA ASP A 289 77.21 28.86 0.95
C ASP A 289 77.47 28.61 2.44
N SER A 290 76.46 28.09 3.14
CA SER A 290 76.49 27.71 4.56
C SER A 290 77.61 26.73 4.94
N ALA A 291 78.20 26.02 3.97
CA ALA A 291 79.38 25.19 4.18
C ALA A 291 80.71 25.98 4.18
N THR A 292 80.68 27.29 3.93
CA THR A 292 81.86 28.16 3.82
C THR A 292 81.87 29.33 4.80
N ASP A 293 80.72 29.95 5.07
CA ASP A 293 80.57 31.06 6.03
C ASP A 293 79.12 31.11 6.56
N THR A 294 78.87 31.89 7.60
CA THR A 294 77.55 32.03 8.23
C THR A 294 76.56 32.79 7.35
N VAL A 295 75.46 32.12 6.99
CA VAL A 295 74.31 32.71 6.29
C VAL A 295 73.72 33.86 7.12
N SER A 296 73.22 34.93 6.47
CA SER A 296 72.64 36.09 7.16
C SER A 296 71.48 35.70 8.08
N SER A 297 71.29 36.42 9.20
CA SER A 297 70.20 36.14 10.14
C SER A 297 68.80 36.31 9.53
N LEU A 298 68.69 37.07 8.44
CA LEU A 298 67.48 37.18 7.63
C LEU A 298 67.24 35.90 6.82
N ASN A 299 68.25 35.39 6.12
CA ASN A 299 68.15 34.17 5.31
C ASN A 299 68.02 32.90 6.17
N GLN A 300 68.66 32.84 7.35
CA GLN A 300 68.41 31.79 8.36
C GLN A 300 66.91 31.73 8.71
N LYS A 301 66.32 32.87 9.10
CA LYS A 301 64.91 32.97 9.47
C LYS A 301 63.94 32.76 8.29
N PHE A 302 64.36 33.12 7.07
CA PHE A 302 63.62 32.80 5.86
C PHE A 302 63.59 31.29 5.62
N SER A 303 64.74 30.62 5.78
CA SER A 303 64.85 29.15 5.69
C SER A 303 64.02 28.45 6.77
N GLU A 304 64.01 28.93 8.01
CA GLU A 304 63.14 28.39 9.08
C GLU A 304 61.66 28.42 8.67
N TYR A 305 61.18 29.54 8.13
CA TYR A 305 59.79 29.63 7.66
C TYR A 305 59.53 28.83 6.39
N LEU A 306 60.47 28.71 5.45
CA LEU A 306 60.32 27.83 4.31
C LEU A 306 60.26 26.34 4.73
N HIS A 307 60.96 25.94 5.80
CA HIS A 307 60.88 24.58 6.33
C HIS A 307 59.47 24.20 6.81
N GLU A 308 58.70 25.16 7.31
CA GLU A 308 57.30 24.95 7.72
C GLU A 308 56.34 24.66 6.54
N ASN A 309 56.75 24.87 5.27
CA ASN A 309 55.85 24.95 4.12
C ASN A 309 54.87 23.77 3.99
N ALA A 310 55.32 22.55 4.28
CA ALA A 310 54.51 21.34 4.12
C ALA A 310 53.23 21.35 5.00
N SER A 311 53.27 22.04 6.14
CA SER A 311 52.12 22.20 7.04
C SER A 311 51.02 23.12 6.49
N TYR A 312 51.36 23.99 5.52
CA TYR A 312 50.42 24.91 4.88
C TYR A 312 49.98 24.44 3.49
N VAL A 313 50.87 23.77 2.74
CA VAL A 313 50.59 23.35 1.35
C VAL A 313 49.83 22.02 1.28
N ARG A 314 50.16 21.00 2.10
CA ARG A 314 49.48 19.69 2.03
C ARG A 314 47.98 19.72 2.35
N PRO A 315 47.49 20.48 3.36
CA PRO A 315 46.06 20.55 3.65
C PRO A 315 45.19 21.09 2.50
N LEU A 316 45.78 21.72 1.48
CA LEU A 316 45.07 22.10 0.27
C LEU A 316 44.60 20.86 -0.51
N GLU A 317 45.45 19.84 -0.65
CA GLU A 317 45.07 18.56 -1.29
C GLU A 317 44.02 17.84 -0.45
N ASP A 318 44.27 17.66 0.86
CA ASP A 318 43.35 16.93 1.75
C ASP A 318 41.96 17.59 1.79
N GLY A 319 41.90 18.93 1.82
CA GLY A 319 40.66 19.70 1.76
C GLY A 319 39.91 19.52 0.43
N MET A 320 40.63 19.50 -0.69
CA MET A 320 40.05 19.28 -2.02
C MET A 320 39.60 17.82 -2.23
N LEU A 321 40.33 16.85 -1.66
CA LEU A 321 39.97 15.44 -1.66
C LEU A 321 38.65 15.22 -0.92
N HIS A 322 38.52 15.75 0.31
CA HIS A 322 37.28 15.67 1.07
C HIS A 322 36.10 16.42 0.42
N LEU A 323 36.36 17.47 -0.36
CA LEU A 323 35.33 18.11 -1.18
C LEU A 323 34.86 17.17 -2.30
N TYR A 324 35.77 16.60 -3.08
CA TYR A 324 35.46 15.62 -4.12
C TYR A 324 34.72 14.38 -3.57
N GLU A 325 35.16 13.83 -2.43
CA GLU A 325 34.52 12.69 -1.77
C GLU A 325 33.07 12.97 -1.36
N SER A 326 32.74 14.22 -1.01
CA SER A 326 31.38 14.62 -0.62
C SER A 326 30.39 14.78 -1.77
N ILE A 327 30.87 14.80 -3.02
CA ILE A 327 30.07 14.97 -4.24
C ILE A 327 29.73 13.58 -4.79
N THR A 328 28.57 13.03 -4.41
CA THR A 328 28.11 11.69 -4.84
C THR A 328 27.16 11.78 -6.04
N GLU A 329 26.84 10.63 -6.66
CA GLU A 329 25.85 10.58 -7.74
C GLU A 329 24.40 10.73 -7.25
N GLU A 330 24.18 10.54 -5.94
CA GLU A 330 22.87 10.40 -5.29
C GLU A 330 22.45 11.67 -4.53
N THR A 331 23.42 12.48 -4.08
CA THR A 331 23.17 13.75 -3.39
C THR A 331 23.20 14.92 -4.36
N VAL A 332 22.42 15.96 -4.06
CA VAL A 332 22.28 17.11 -4.95
C VAL A 332 23.32 18.17 -4.59
N THR A 333 24.41 18.20 -5.36
CA THR A 333 25.50 19.17 -5.19
C THR A 333 25.08 20.56 -5.64
N SER A 334 25.16 21.53 -4.73
CA SER A 334 25.05 22.97 -4.94
C SER A 334 26.00 23.70 -3.98
N LEU A 335 26.18 25.02 -4.09
CA LEU A 335 27.07 25.75 -3.16
C LEU A 335 26.52 25.76 -1.73
N GLU A 336 25.19 25.67 -1.59
CA GLU A 336 24.47 25.53 -0.33
C GLU A 336 24.70 24.16 0.33
N THR A 337 24.84 23.08 -0.46
CA THR A 337 25.07 21.71 0.06
C THR A 337 26.54 21.29 0.11
N ALA A 338 27.45 22.02 -0.56
CA ALA A 338 28.89 21.74 -0.60
C ALA A 338 29.64 22.12 0.69
N VAL A 339 29.22 21.59 1.85
CA VAL A 339 29.75 21.93 3.20
C VAL A 339 31.28 21.79 3.30
N LYS A 340 31.89 20.86 2.55
CA LYS A 340 33.35 20.64 2.53
C LYS A 340 34.15 21.75 1.83
N LEU A 341 33.50 22.63 1.05
CA LEU A 341 34.15 23.78 0.40
C LEU A 341 34.65 24.81 1.42
N LYS A 342 33.99 24.91 2.59
CA LYS A 342 34.39 25.86 3.65
C LYS A 342 35.72 25.48 4.32
N PRO A 343 35.95 24.24 4.80
CA PRO A 343 37.28 23.79 5.24
C PRO A 343 38.39 23.94 4.17
N PHE A 344 38.10 23.60 2.92
CA PHE A 344 39.08 23.82 1.83
C PHE A 344 39.46 25.31 1.68
N SER A 345 38.48 26.22 1.74
CA SER A 345 38.76 27.66 1.73
C SER A 345 39.54 28.15 2.95
N GLU A 346 39.44 27.48 4.10
CA GLU A 346 40.19 27.83 5.31
C GLU A 346 41.65 27.38 5.20
N ASN A 347 41.90 26.19 4.63
CA ASN A 347 43.25 25.71 4.31
C ASN A 347 43.92 26.62 3.27
N LEU A 348 43.19 27.06 2.22
CA LEU A 348 43.71 28.03 1.26
C LEU A 348 44.04 29.39 1.90
N ASN A 349 43.21 29.86 2.85
CA ASN A 349 43.49 31.06 3.61
C ASN A 349 44.75 30.91 4.51
N ALA A 350 44.96 29.74 5.13
CA ALA A 350 46.19 29.46 5.88
C ALA A 350 47.43 29.53 4.97
N TYR A 351 47.36 28.98 3.76
CA TYR A 351 48.43 29.08 2.77
C TYR A 351 48.68 30.52 2.27
N VAL A 352 47.63 31.31 2.05
CA VAL A 352 47.78 32.74 1.71
C VAL A 352 48.41 33.54 2.85
N CYS A 353 48.05 33.26 4.11
CA CYS A 353 48.71 33.84 5.27
C CYS A 353 50.19 33.42 5.38
N PHE A 354 50.53 32.18 5.00
CA PHE A 354 51.92 31.73 4.87
C PHE A 354 52.69 32.49 3.79
N LEU A 355 52.14 32.66 2.58
CA LEU A 355 52.76 33.48 1.52
C LEU A 355 52.99 34.93 1.98
N LYS A 356 51.99 35.55 2.64
CA LYS A 356 52.14 36.88 3.26
C LYS A 356 53.23 36.93 4.33
N LYS A 357 53.41 35.86 5.14
CA LYS A 357 54.44 35.73 6.17
C LYS A 357 55.85 35.69 5.57
N ILE A 358 56.05 34.96 4.46
CA ILE A 358 57.37 34.77 3.86
C ILE A 358 57.76 35.85 2.84
N LEU A 359 56.80 36.51 2.17
CA LEU A 359 57.07 37.50 1.12
C LEU A 359 58.08 38.60 1.52
N PRO A 360 58.01 39.23 2.72
CA PRO A 360 59.00 40.24 3.12
C PRO A 360 60.43 39.70 3.21
N TYR A 361 60.58 38.44 3.63
CA TYR A 361 61.87 37.76 3.71
C TYR A 361 62.38 37.37 2.32
N GLN A 362 61.52 36.87 1.45
CA GLN A 362 61.87 36.55 0.06
C GLN A 362 62.34 37.80 -0.72
N LEU A 363 61.68 38.94 -0.51
CA LEU A 363 62.08 40.21 -1.10
C LEU A 363 63.44 40.68 -0.56
N LYS A 364 63.63 40.66 0.76
CA LYS A 364 64.90 41.05 1.38
C LYS A 364 66.06 40.11 1.05
N SER A 365 65.81 38.81 0.89
CA SER A 365 66.78 37.84 0.39
C SER A 365 67.25 38.22 -1.03
N LEU A 366 66.32 38.59 -1.92
CA LEU A 366 66.65 39.11 -3.25
C LEU A 366 67.32 40.50 -3.23
N GLU A 367 67.15 41.30 -2.17
CA GLU A 367 67.89 42.55 -1.96
C GLU A 367 69.33 42.27 -1.49
N GLU A 368 69.56 41.34 -0.56
CA GLU A 368 70.91 40.88 -0.17
C GLU A 368 71.67 40.28 -1.38
N GLU A 369 70.97 39.58 -2.28
CA GLU A 369 71.54 39.13 -3.56
C GLU A 369 71.88 40.28 -4.53
N CYS A 370 71.26 41.46 -4.40
CA CYS A 370 71.61 42.66 -5.18
C CYS A 370 72.79 43.44 -4.55
N GLU A 371 72.95 43.37 -3.24
CA GLU A 371 74.05 44.00 -2.50
C GLU A 371 75.34 43.15 -2.50
N SER A 372 75.25 41.88 -2.91
CA SER A 372 76.40 40.98 -3.10
C SER A 372 77.46 41.56 -4.06
N PRO A 373 78.76 41.52 -3.72
CA PRO A 373 79.84 42.07 -4.56
C PRO A 373 80.05 41.32 -5.89
N LEU A 374 79.36 40.19 -6.10
CA LEU A 374 79.36 39.42 -7.34
C LEU A 374 78.13 39.72 -8.22
N CYS A 375 77.21 40.57 -7.77
CA CYS A 375 76.00 40.90 -8.51
C CYS A 375 76.31 41.87 -9.66
N THR A 376 76.06 41.43 -10.89
CA THR A 376 76.16 42.30 -12.08
C THR A 376 74.89 43.12 -12.26
N ALA A 377 74.95 44.25 -12.97
CA ALA A 377 73.76 45.06 -13.28
C ALA A 377 72.65 44.25 -13.99
N HIS A 378 73.01 43.21 -14.76
CA HIS A 378 72.05 42.29 -15.39
C HIS A 378 71.39 41.35 -14.37
N LEU A 379 72.15 40.80 -13.41
CA LEU A 379 71.61 40.01 -12.30
C LEU A 379 70.70 40.87 -11.41
N GLN A 380 71.13 42.09 -11.07
CA GLN A 380 70.34 43.04 -10.30
C GLN A 380 69.01 43.36 -10.99
N ALA A 381 69.00 43.56 -12.32
CA ALA A 381 67.77 43.75 -13.08
C ALA A 381 66.83 42.53 -13.03
N ARG A 382 67.35 41.31 -13.20
CA ARG A 382 66.53 40.08 -13.07
C ARG A 382 66.00 39.89 -11.64
N ASN A 383 66.77 40.25 -10.62
CA ASN A 383 66.35 40.20 -9.22
C ASN A 383 65.20 41.18 -8.93
N LEU A 384 65.28 42.42 -9.44
CA LEU A 384 64.22 43.42 -9.28
C LEU A 384 62.93 43.02 -10.02
N GLU A 385 63.04 42.37 -11.18
CA GLU A 385 61.90 41.74 -11.88
C GLU A 385 61.27 40.63 -11.04
N LEU A 386 62.06 39.67 -10.54
CA LEU A 386 61.55 38.60 -9.66
C LEU A 386 60.93 39.14 -8.36
N GLN A 387 61.45 40.24 -7.80
CA GLN A 387 60.81 40.92 -6.68
C GLN A 387 59.44 41.54 -7.03
N SER A 388 59.20 41.93 -8.28
CA SER A 388 57.87 42.33 -8.77
C SER A 388 56.98 41.10 -8.88
N ASP A 389 57.48 40.05 -9.52
CA ASP A 389 56.70 38.85 -9.83
C ASP A 389 56.23 38.12 -8.57
N MET A 390 57.06 38.00 -7.52
CA MET A 390 56.67 37.36 -6.26
C MET A 390 55.62 38.17 -5.47
N LYS A 391 55.61 39.51 -5.60
CA LYS A 391 54.53 40.36 -5.09
C LYS A 391 53.23 40.09 -5.85
N GLN A 392 53.30 39.99 -7.19
CA GLN A 392 52.14 39.68 -8.02
C GLN A 392 51.60 38.27 -7.75
N LEU A 393 52.46 37.25 -7.62
CA LEU A 393 52.08 35.87 -7.32
C LEU A 393 51.28 35.79 -6.02
N THR A 394 51.80 36.42 -4.96
CA THR A 394 51.11 36.51 -3.67
C THR A 394 49.75 37.21 -3.82
N ALA A 395 49.70 38.35 -4.52
CA ALA A 395 48.46 39.09 -4.75
C ALA A 395 47.42 38.34 -5.62
N VAL A 396 47.84 37.41 -6.48
CA VAL A 396 46.94 36.52 -7.22
C VAL A 396 46.37 35.43 -6.31
N PHE A 397 47.21 34.78 -5.49
CA PHE A 397 46.73 33.82 -4.49
C PHE A 397 45.75 34.45 -3.49
N GLU A 398 45.95 35.71 -3.09
CA GLU A 398 44.98 36.47 -2.30
C GLU A 398 43.62 36.62 -3.00
N LYS A 399 43.60 37.01 -4.29
CA LYS A 399 42.34 37.11 -5.06
C LYS A 399 41.64 35.76 -5.21
N LEU A 400 42.40 34.69 -5.46
CA LEU A 400 41.87 33.32 -5.53
C LEU A 400 41.20 32.92 -4.21
N GLN A 401 41.85 33.19 -3.06
CA GLN A 401 41.29 32.95 -1.74
C GLN A 401 40.00 33.73 -1.50
N VAL A 402 39.95 35.03 -1.85
CA VAL A 402 38.74 35.84 -1.69
C VAL A 402 37.56 35.26 -2.49
N TYR A 403 37.76 34.91 -3.77
CA TYR A 403 36.67 34.34 -4.57
C TYR A 403 36.25 32.93 -4.14
N ILE A 404 37.18 32.09 -3.69
CA ILE A 404 36.86 30.75 -3.14
C ILE A 404 36.14 30.88 -1.79
N SER A 405 36.52 31.84 -0.94
CA SER A 405 35.80 32.15 0.31
C SER A 405 34.39 32.68 0.04
N LEU A 406 34.17 33.47 -1.00
CA LEU A 406 32.83 33.90 -1.42
C LEU A 406 31.98 32.71 -1.87
N LEU A 407 32.53 31.80 -2.69
CA LEU A 407 31.83 30.57 -3.11
C LEU A 407 31.55 29.61 -1.94
N ALA A 408 32.32 29.68 -0.85
CA ALA A 408 32.10 28.90 0.36
C ALA A 408 31.00 29.47 1.29
N LEU A 409 30.61 30.74 1.14
CA LEU A 409 29.59 31.36 2.02
C LEU A 409 28.23 30.65 2.02
N PRO A 410 27.63 30.26 0.87
CA PRO A 410 26.30 29.64 0.85
C PRO A 410 26.18 28.39 1.72
N SER A 411 27.26 27.60 1.84
CA SER A 411 27.32 26.38 2.67
C SER A 411 27.19 26.61 4.18
N THR A 412 27.24 27.88 4.64
CA THR A 412 27.09 28.27 6.05
C THR A 412 26.10 29.41 6.28
N LYS A 413 25.87 30.26 5.26
CA LYS A 413 24.96 31.41 5.28
C LYS A 413 24.40 31.64 3.86
N PRO A 414 23.34 30.91 3.43
CA PRO A 414 22.81 30.99 2.06
C PRO A 414 22.32 32.40 1.66
N GLU A 415 21.93 33.24 2.62
CA GLU A 415 21.51 34.63 2.38
C GLU A 415 22.64 35.57 1.93
N MET A 416 23.92 35.21 2.12
CA MET A 416 25.05 36.12 1.92
C MET A 416 25.52 36.24 0.46
N LEU A 417 25.15 35.31 -0.42
CA LEU A 417 25.49 35.36 -1.85
C LEU A 417 24.27 34.92 -2.69
N LEU A 418 23.70 35.88 -3.42
CA LEU A 418 22.59 35.60 -4.33
C LEU A 418 23.04 34.74 -5.51
N GLN A 419 22.23 33.73 -5.86
CA GLN A 419 22.52 32.80 -6.97
C GLN A 419 22.76 33.49 -8.32
N THR A 420 22.19 34.67 -8.55
CA THR A 420 22.45 35.53 -9.71
C THR A 420 23.93 35.89 -9.89
N ASN A 421 24.68 35.93 -8.79
CA ASN A 421 26.04 36.42 -8.75
C ASN A 421 27.07 35.29 -8.89
N HIS A 422 26.67 34.02 -8.78
CA HIS A 422 27.56 32.85 -8.87
C HIS A 422 28.39 32.87 -10.15
N ASN A 423 27.76 33.11 -11.30
CA ASN A 423 28.44 33.17 -12.61
C ASN A 423 29.51 34.26 -12.68
N ILE A 424 29.28 35.41 -12.02
CA ILE A 424 30.24 36.52 -11.97
C ILE A 424 31.45 36.10 -11.12
N VAL A 425 31.21 35.49 -9.95
CA VAL A 425 32.28 34.99 -9.06
C VAL A 425 33.12 33.91 -9.75
N PHE A 426 32.49 32.95 -10.46
CA PHE A 426 33.23 31.94 -11.23
C PHE A 426 34.03 32.54 -12.39
N THR A 427 33.50 33.58 -13.07
CA THR A 427 34.23 34.27 -14.16
C THR A 427 35.45 35.02 -13.61
N GLN A 428 35.32 35.67 -12.46
CA GLN A 428 36.45 36.33 -11.78
C GLN A 428 37.48 35.33 -11.24
N LEU A 429 37.03 34.18 -10.74
CA LEU A 429 37.92 33.08 -10.34
C LEU A 429 38.75 32.57 -11.52
N ALA A 430 38.12 32.34 -12.68
CA ALA A 430 38.81 31.95 -13.91
C ALA A 430 39.82 33.01 -14.38
N ALA A 431 39.45 34.30 -14.34
CA ALA A 431 40.37 35.40 -14.64
C ALA A 431 41.59 35.45 -13.69
N CYS A 432 41.40 35.10 -12.41
CA CYS A 432 42.50 34.99 -11.45
C CYS A 432 43.40 33.76 -11.72
N LEU A 433 42.85 32.65 -12.21
CA LEU A 433 43.65 31.48 -12.61
C LEU A 433 44.47 31.76 -13.88
N HIS A 434 43.93 32.51 -14.85
CA HIS A 434 44.74 33.01 -15.97
C HIS A 434 45.86 33.95 -15.50
N SER A 435 45.55 34.90 -14.61
CA SER A 435 46.55 35.77 -14.00
C SER A 435 47.62 35.02 -13.20
N LEU A 436 47.31 33.83 -12.65
CA LEU A 436 48.29 32.95 -12.00
C LEU A 436 49.24 32.33 -13.04
N HIS A 437 48.72 31.92 -14.20
CA HIS A 437 49.53 31.38 -15.28
C HIS A 437 50.51 32.41 -15.85
N ASP A 438 50.02 33.62 -16.17
CA ASP A 438 50.84 34.69 -16.73
C ASP A 438 51.99 35.08 -15.79
N VAL A 439 51.71 35.28 -14.50
CA VAL A 439 52.75 35.58 -13.49
C VAL A 439 53.73 34.42 -13.35
N THR A 440 53.27 33.17 -13.32
CA THR A 440 54.16 31.99 -13.22
C THR A 440 55.08 31.87 -14.44
N LYS A 441 54.60 32.26 -15.62
CA LYS A 441 55.35 32.27 -16.87
C LYS A 441 56.41 33.39 -16.92
N ASP A 442 56.12 34.57 -16.36
CA ASP A 442 57.13 35.62 -16.19
C ASP A 442 58.18 35.25 -15.14
N ILE A 443 57.79 34.64 -14.00
CA ILE A 443 58.73 34.06 -13.03
C ILE A 443 59.66 33.04 -13.72
N LEU A 444 59.12 32.14 -14.53
CA LEU A 444 59.91 31.16 -15.28
C LEU A 444 60.95 31.83 -16.18
N LYS A 445 60.53 32.86 -16.93
CA LYS A 445 61.38 33.65 -17.83
C LYS A 445 62.49 34.39 -17.08
N HIS A 446 62.16 35.13 -16.02
CA HIS A 446 63.14 35.93 -15.27
C HIS A 446 64.08 35.05 -14.43
N TYR A 447 63.57 33.96 -13.85
CA TYR A 447 64.38 33.00 -13.09
C TYR A 447 65.33 32.21 -14.00
N ASN A 448 64.89 31.79 -15.20
CA ASN A 448 65.76 31.11 -16.15
C ASN A 448 66.93 31.99 -16.58
N GLN A 449 66.66 33.25 -16.91
CA GLN A 449 67.70 34.23 -17.25
C GLN A 449 68.64 34.53 -16.08
N LYS A 450 68.11 34.64 -14.85
CA LYS A 450 68.92 34.77 -13.63
C LYS A 450 69.84 33.55 -13.45
N ALA A 451 69.29 32.34 -13.52
CA ALA A 451 70.06 31.11 -13.34
C ALA A 451 71.16 30.95 -14.41
N SER A 452 70.92 31.36 -15.66
CA SER A 452 71.97 31.40 -16.69
C SER A 452 73.09 32.38 -16.35
N LEU A 453 72.77 33.60 -15.91
CA LEU A 453 73.77 34.59 -15.48
C LEU A 453 74.53 34.14 -14.22
N GLU A 454 73.90 33.42 -13.29
CA GLU A 454 74.56 32.81 -12.14
C GLU A 454 75.54 31.69 -12.53
N GLN A 455 75.29 30.96 -13.63
CA GLN A 455 76.21 29.93 -14.12
C GLN A 455 77.52 30.47 -14.70
N GLU A 456 77.57 31.76 -15.02
CA GLU A 456 78.76 32.48 -15.51
C GLU A 456 79.62 33.06 -14.36
N LEU A 457 79.14 33.05 -13.11
CA LEU A 457 79.88 33.57 -11.96
C LEU A 457 81.06 32.66 -11.55
N PRO A 458 82.23 33.23 -11.22
CA PRO A 458 83.43 32.44 -10.89
C PRO A 458 83.33 31.62 -9.59
N THR A 459 82.32 31.89 -8.75
CA THR A 459 82.07 31.19 -7.48
C THR A 459 80.97 30.14 -7.56
N VAL A 460 80.39 29.88 -8.74
CA VAL A 460 79.22 29.01 -8.88
C VAL A 460 79.51 27.56 -8.44
N THR A 461 78.84 27.11 -7.40
CA THR A 461 78.99 25.73 -6.91
C THR A 461 78.11 24.76 -7.71
N GLN A 462 78.52 23.49 -7.82
CA GLN A 462 77.67 22.47 -8.44
C GLN A 462 76.36 22.25 -7.67
N LYS A 463 76.34 22.50 -6.34
CA LYS A 463 75.10 22.54 -5.55
C LYS A 463 74.13 23.58 -6.13
N LEU A 464 74.60 24.84 -6.28
CA LEU A 464 73.78 25.95 -6.76
C LEU A 464 73.19 25.68 -8.15
N LYS A 465 73.98 25.08 -9.07
CA LYS A 465 73.48 24.66 -10.39
C LYS A 465 72.33 23.67 -10.27
N THR A 466 72.53 22.56 -9.55
CA THR A 466 71.50 21.54 -9.34
C THR A 466 70.25 22.12 -8.64
N THR A 467 70.41 22.96 -7.62
CA THR A 467 69.27 23.59 -6.93
C THR A 467 68.52 24.57 -7.83
N ASN A 468 69.21 25.34 -8.68
CA ASN A 468 68.57 26.20 -9.68
C ASN A 468 67.79 25.38 -10.72
N ASP A 469 68.34 24.25 -11.19
CA ASP A 469 67.65 23.34 -12.12
C ASP A 469 66.39 22.72 -11.46
N CYS A 470 66.46 22.37 -10.17
CA CYS A 470 65.32 21.90 -9.38
C CYS A 470 64.24 22.99 -9.16
N ILE A 471 64.64 24.24 -8.91
CA ILE A 471 63.71 25.38 -8.84
C ILE A 471 63.05 25.61 -10.21
N LEU A 472 63.82 25.62 -11.30
CA LEU A 472 63.30 25.77 -12.66
C LEU A 472 62.31 24.66 -13.02
N SER A 473 62.63 23.40 -12.72
CA SER A 473 61.71 22.27 -12.90
C SER A 473 60.40 22.46 -12.12
N SER A 474 60.48 22.98 -10.89
CA SER A 474 59.31 23.28 -10.06
C SER A 474 58.45 24.42 -10.65
N ILE A 475 59.07 25.49 -11.16
CA ILE A 475 58.37 26.60 -11.82
C ILE A 475 57.76 26.15 -13.17
N VAL A 476 58.45 25.29 -13.93
CA VAL A 476 57.89 24.66 -15.15
C VAL A 476 56.66 23.82 -14.80
N ALA A 477 56.69 23.05 -13.70
CA ALA A 477 55.51 22.32 -13.23
C ALA A 477 54.35 23.26 -12.87
N LEU A 478 54.59 24.35 -12.12
CA LEU A 478 53.56 25.36 -11.82
C LEU A 478 52.99 26.02 -13.09
N SER A 479 53.84 26.33 -14.07
CA SER A 479 53.44 26.91 -15.36
C SER A 479 52.57 25.94 -16.16
N ASN A 480 52.96 24.66 -16.23
CA ASN A 480 52.19 23.61 -16.91
C ASN A 480 50.85 23.32 -16.23
N VAL A 481 50.77 23.41 -14.91
CA VAL A 481 49.52 23.23 -14.14
C VAL A 481 48.57 24.39 -14.38
N SER A 482 49.04 25.62 -14.17
CA SER A 482 48.25 26.85 -14.38
C SER A 482 47.84 27.06 -15.84
N GLY A 483 48.60 26.53 -16.79
CA GLY A 483 48.35 26.61 -18.23
C GLY A 483 47.43 25.52 -18.81
N LYS A 484 46.92 24.58 -18.00
CA LYS A 484 45.97 23.56 -18.49
C LYS A 484 44.70 24.27 -19.01
N PRO A 485 44.25 24.02 -20.25
CA PRO A 485 43.01 24.60 -20.74
C PRO A 485 41.83 24.09 -19.91
N CYS A 486 41.09 25.01 -19.28
CA CYS A 486 39.84 24.68 -18.62
C CYS A 486 38.87 24.13 -19.68
N PRO A 487 38.16 22.99 -19.43
CA PRO A 487 37.19 22.46 -20.37
C PRO A 487 36.14 23.51 -20.73
N GLU A 488 35.64 23.49 -21.97
CA GLU A 488 34.64 24.47 -22.41
C GLU A 488 33.41 24.46 -21.50
N SER A 489 33.22 25.56 -20.76
CA SER A 489 32.07 25.73 -19.89
C SER A 489 30.80 25.81 -20.74
N VAL A 490 29.86 24.89 -20.51
CA VAL A 490 28.64 24.74 -21.32
C VAL A 490 27.96 26.11 -21.50
N PRO A 491 27.92 26.68 -22.72
CA PRO A 491 27.43 28.03 -22.95
C PRO A 491 26.03 28.23 -22.37
N TYR A 492 25.73 29.40 -21.78
CA TYR A 492 24.47 29.61 -21.06
C TYR A 492 23.20 29.30 -21.89
N LYS A 493 23.24 29.54 -23.21
CA LYS A 493 22.18 29.10 -24.14
C LYS A 493 22.03 27.58 -24.19
N GLU A 494 23.14 26.84 -24.26
CA GLU A 494 23.15 25.38 -24.29
C GLU A 494 22.84 24.78 -22.91
N ALA A 495 23.20 25.44 -21.81
CA ALA A 495 22.75 25.08 -20.47
C ALA A 495 21.22 25.26 -20.32
N LEU A 496 20.66 26.36 -20.83
CA LEU A 496 19.22 26.57 -20.91
C LEU A 496 18.52 25.56 -21.84
N VAL A 497 19.10 25.24 -22.99
CA VAL A 497 18.58 24.21 -23.91
C VAL A 497 18.63 22.84 -23.25
N ASN A 498 19.73 22.44 -22.61
CA ASN A 498 19.79 21.17 -21.86
C ASN A 498 18.75 21.15 -20.73
N ARG A 499 18.60 22.22 -19.94
CA ARG A 499 17.53 22.32 -18.92
C ARG A 499 16.14 22.19 -19.54
N LYS A 500 15.90 22.82 -20.70
CA LYS A 500 14.61 22.77 -21.40
C LYS A 500 14.35 21.39 -22.02
N VAL A 501 15.39 20.72 -22.53
CA VAL A 501 15.36 19.34 -23.06
C VAL A 501 15.27 18.31 -21.94
N LEU A 502 15.72 18.60 -20.71
CA LEU A 502 15.46 17.75 -19.55
C LEU A 502 14.01 17.89 -19.06
N LEU A 503 13.48 19.13 -19.05
CA LEU A 503 12.06 19.41 -18.81
C LEU A 503 11.16 18.91 -19.96
N SER A 504 11.71 18.68 -21.16
CA SER A 504 11.02 18.04 -22.29
C SER A 504 11.25 16.52 -22.32
N SER A 505 12.33 15.98 -21.73
CA SER A 505 12.46 14.53 -21.47
C SER A 505 11.42 14.04 -20.44
N THR A 506 10.83 14.95 -19.66
CA THR A 506 9.59 14.70 -18.89
C THR A 506 8.29 14.83 -19.70
N GLU A 507 8.35 14.90 -21.04
CA GLU A 507 7.19 14.77 -21.95
C GLU A 507 6.62 13.35 -22.03
N SER A 508 7.08 12.42 -21.17
CA SER A 508 6.25 11.30 -20.75
C SER A 508 4.88 11.75 -20.25
N ARG A 509 4.71 13.01 -19.77
CA ARG A 509 3.41 13.57 -19.34
C ARG A 509 2.28 13.39 -20.37
N GLU A 510 2.55 13.58 -21.66
CA GLU A 510 1.48 13.48 -22.68
C GLU A 510 1.19 12.02 -23.05
N GLY A 511 2.21 11.18 -23.16
CA GLY A 511 2.05 9.73 -23.33
C GLY A 511 1.37 9.05 -22.13
N LEU A 512 1.71 9.46 -20.90
CA LEU A 512 1.04 9.04 -19.67
C LEU A 512 -0.39 9.54 -19.62
N SER A 513 -0.67 10.79 -20.05
CA SER A 513 -2.04 11.29 -20.14
C SER A 513 -2.87 10.46 -21.13
N GLN A 514 -2.32 10.11 -22.29
CA GLN A 514 -2.99 9.22 -23.25
C GLN A 514 -3.18 7.81 -22.69
N GLN A 515 -2.18 7.26 -21.99
CA GLN A 515 -2.25 5.94 -21.37
C GLN A 515 -3.27 5.87 -20.22
N VAL A 516 -3.39 6.94 -19.42
CA VAL A 516 -4.42 7.10 -18.38
C VAL A 516 -5.80 7.20 -19.00
N ILE A 517 -5.98 7.98 -20.07
CA ILE A 517 -7.27 8.07 -20.79
C ILE A 517 -7.65 6.70 -21.37
N GLN A 518 -6.74 6.01 -22.05
CA GLN A 518 -6.97 4.66 -22.57
C GLN A 518 -7.30 3.64 -21.47
N SER A 519 -6.68 3.75 -20.29
CA SER A 519 -6.97 2.86 -19.17
C SER A 519 -8.32 3.17 -18.52
N GLN A 520 -8.71 4.44 -18.43
CA GLN A 520 -10.02 4.88 -17.94
C GLN A 520 -11.14 4.46 -18.90
N GLU A 521 -10.95 4.60 -20.22
CA GLU A 521 -11.86 4.06 -21.23
C GLU A 521 -12.00 2.53 -21.11
N LYS A 522 -10.91 1.81 -20.83
CA LYS A 522 -10.94 0.35 -20.66
C LYS A 522 -11.71 -0.05 -19.39
N ILE A 523 -11.52 0.66 -18.29
CA ILE A 523 -12.32 0.45 -17.06
C ILE A 523 -13.81 0.67 -17.36
N ALA A 524 -14.16 1.82 -17.95
CA ALA A 524 -15.57 2.15 -18.23
C ALA A 524 -16.27 1.11 -19.13
N LYS A 525 -15.55 0.54 -20.11
CA LYS A 525 -16.06 -0.56 -20.96
C LYS A 525 -16.28 -1.85 -20.16
N LEU A 526 -15.32 -2.24 -19.31
CA LEU A 526 -15.45 -3.42 -18.43
C LEU A 526 -16.53 -3.24 -17.35
N GLU A 527 -16.75 -2.02 -16.87
CA GLU A 527 -17.87 -1.69 -15.97
C GLU A 527 -19.22 -1.84 -16.68
N GLN A 528 -19.36 -1.28 -17.89
CA GLN A 528 -20.57 -1.42 -18.70
C GLN A 528 -20.87 -2.88 -19.08
N GLU A 529 -19.86 -3.67 -19.48
CA GLU A 529 -20.01 -5.10 -19.79
C GLU A 529 -20.41 -5.91 -18.55
N LYS A 530 -19.83 -5.61 -17.39
CA LYS A 530 -20.20 -6.24 -16.11
C LYS A 530 -21.65 -5.92 -15.72
N GLU A 531 -22.11 -4.68 -15.86
CA GLU A 531 -23.51 -4.31 -15.59
C GLU A 531 -24.47 -4.99 -16.58
N HIS A 532 -24.12 -5.04 -17.87
CA HIS A 532 -24.88 -5.75 -18.89
C HIS A 532 -25.07 -7.24 -18.53
N TRP A 533 -23.99 -7.97 -18.26
CA TRP A 533 -24.08 -9.40 -17.90
C TRP A 533 -24.75 -9.65 -16.55
N MET A 534 -24.71 -8.68 -15.62
CA MET A 534 -25.48 -8.74 -14.38
C MET A 534 -26.99 -8.60 -14.62
N LEU A 535 -27.40 -7.68 -15.50
CA LEU A 535 -28.81 -7.48 -15.87
C LEU A 535 -29.36 -8.67 -16.68
N GLU A 536 -28.60 -9.18 -17.65
CA GLU A 536 -28.86 -10.45 -18.34
C GLU A 536 -29.10 -11.60 -17.34
N THR A 537 -28.21 -11.75 -16.36
CA THR A 537 -28.32 -12.78 -15.31
C THR A 537 -29.59 -12.63 -14.48
N GLN A 538 -29.98 -11.39 -14.14
CA GLN A 538 -31.22 -11.13 -13.39
C GLN A 538 -32.46 -11.43 -14.24
N LEU A 539 -32.48 -11.03 -15.52
CA LEU A 539 -33.55 -11.33 -16.46
C LEU A 539 -33.69 -12.83 -16.70
N ALA A 540 -32.59 -13.55 -16.89
CA ALA A 540 -32.57 -15.01 -17.04
C ALA A 540 -33.10 -15.71 -15.79
N LYS A 541 -32.73 -15.24 -14.58
CA LYS A 541 -33.29 -15.75 -13.32
C LYS A 541 -34.81 -15.53 -13.25
N ILE A 542 -35.31 -14.33 -13.58
CA ILE A 542 -36.75 -14.02 -13.57
C ILE A 542 -37.52 -14.86 -14.60
N LYS A 543 -36.94 -15.13 -15.78
CA LYS A 543 -37.51 -16.07 -16.77
C LYS A 543 -37.61 -17.48 -16.18
N LEU A 544 -36.52 -18.00 -15.61
CA LEU A 544 -36.47 -19.34 -14.99
C LEU A 544 -37.46 -19.51 -13.84
N GLU A 545 -37.58 -18.49 -12.97
CA GLU A 545 -38.50 -18.48 -11.83
C GLU A 545 -39.98 -18.51 -12.29
N LYS A 546 -40.31 -17.82 -13.39
CA LYS A 546 -41.65 -17.86 -14.01
C LYS A 546 -41.97 -19.20 -14.69
N GLU A 547 -41.02 -19.82 -15.40
CA GLU A 547 -41.25 -21.14 -16.01
C GLU A 547 -41.34 -22.25 -14.95
N ASN A 548 -40.54 -22.16 -13.87
CA ASN A 548 -40.64 -23.10 -12.75
C ASN A 548 -41.97 -22.97 -12.00
N GLN A 549 -42.53 -21.75 -11.85
CA GLN A 549 -43.88 -21.59 -11.31
C GLN A 549 -44.93 -22.27 -12.20
N ARG A 550 -44.86 -22.10 -13.53
CA ARG A 550 -45.77 -22.79 -14.47
C ARG A 550 -45.67 -24.32 -14.39
N ILE A 551 -44.47 -24.87 -14.23
CA ILE A 551 -44.28 -26.31 -14.02
C ILE A 551 -44.95 -26.75 -12.71
N ALA A 552 -44.82 -25.98 -11.62
CA ALA A 552 -45.50 -26.26 -10.36
C ALA A 552 -47.04 -26.16 -10.48
N ASP A 553 -47.55 -25.16 -11.19
CA ASP A 553 -48.99 -24.97 -11.42
C ASP A 553 -49.59 -26.14 -12.24
N LEU A 554 -48.89 -26.57 -13.30
CA LEU A 554 -49.27 -27.75 -14.09
C LEU A 554 -49.18 -29.05 -13.26
N GLU A 555 -48.18 -29.18 -12.39
CA GLU A 555 -48.10 -30.31 -11.45
C GLU A 555 -49.25 -30.34 -10.44
N VAL A 556 -49.83 -29.20 -10.07
CA VAL A 556 -51.04 -29.15 -9.23
C VAL A 556 -52.28 -29.52 -10.04
N GLN A 557 -52.40 -29.05 -11.29
CA GLN A 557 -53.50 -29.43 -12.19
C GLN A 557 -53.52 -30.94 -12.45
N LEU A 558 -52.36 -31.55 -12.75
CA LEU A 558 -52.21 -33.00 -12.94
C LEU A 558 -52.57 -33.84 -11.69
N LYS A 559 -52.63 -33.21 -10.50
CA LYS A 559 -52.96 -33.86 -9.21
C LYS A 559 -54.40 -33.60 -8.73
N THR A 560 -55.21 -32.80 -9.45
CA THR A 560 -56.51 -32.29 -8.93
C THR A 560 -57.75 -32.68 -9.72
N THR A 561 -57.62 -33.36 -10.85
CA THR A 561 -58.72 -34.10 -11.52
C THR A 561 -58.93 -35.44 -10.81
N PHE A 562 -60.05 -35.80 -10.17
CA PHE A 562 -61.47 -35.39 -10.26
C PHE A 562 -62.19 -35.48 -8.89
N PRO A 563 -63.47 -35.04 -8.75
CA PRO A 563 -64.32 -34.21 -9.63
C PRO A 563 -64.87 -32.94 -8.94
N GLY A 564 -65.52 -31.99 -9.66
CA GLY A 564 -66.48 -31.11 -8.96
C GLY A 564 -67.04 -29.81 -9.55
N HIS A 565 -66.53 -29.21 -10.64
CA HIS A 565 -67.19 -28.02 -11.23
C HIS A 565 -66.86 -27.75 -12.70
N MET A 566 -67.82 -27.17 -13.43
CA MET A 566 -67.61 -26.40 -14.67
C MET A 566 -67.89 -24.92 -14.40
N PRO A 567 -67.28 -24.03 -15.19
CA PRO A 567 -68.09 -23.07 -15.94
C PRO A 567 -67.81 -23.08 -17.46
N LEU A 568 -68.87 -22.93 -18.26
CA LEU A 568 -68.86 -22.19 -19.52
C LEU A 568 -68.96 -20.68 -19.19
N VAL A 569 -68.70 -19.65 -20.02
CA VAL A 569 -68.33 -19.38 -21.44
C VAL A 569 -67.50 -18.04 -21.39
N ASP A 570 -66.87 -17.39 -22.38
CA ASP A 570 -66.74 -17.39 -23.87
C ASP A 570 -65.49 -16.51 -24.20
N SER A 571 -64.92 -16.36 -25.41
CA SER A 571 -64.79 -17.13 -26.67
C SER A 571 -63.69 -16.46 -27.54
N ASN A 572 -63.23 -17.16 -28.60
CA ASN A 572 -62.35 -16.68 -29.70
C ASN A 572 -60.88 -16.35 -29.33
N GLN A 573 -59.88 -16.54 -30.20
CA GLN A 573 -59.92 -16.64 -31.68
C GLN A 573 -58.90 -17.68 -32.24
N GLU A 574 -59.07 -18.07 -33.51
CA GLU A 574 -58.38 -19.12 -34.30
C GLU A 574 -56.87 -18.87 -34.52
N GLU A 575 -55.99 -19.89 -34.51
CA GLU A 575 -55.51 -20.75 -35.64
C GLU A 575 -55.01 -20.00 -36.91
N ASP A 576 -53.97 -20.44 -37.64
CA ASP A 576 -52.77 -21.26 -37.33
C ASP A 576 -51.72 -21.12 -38.49
N SER A 577 -50.49 -21.59 -38.27
CA SER A 577 -49.51 -22.10 -39.25
C SER A 577 -48.93 -21.25 -40.41
N ALA A 578 -47.59 -21.14 -40.35
CA ALA A 578 -46.60 -21.31 -41.44
C ALA A 578 -46.35 -20.23 -42.53
N LEU A 579 -45.08 -19.77 -42.56
CA LEU A 579 -44.13 -19.56 -43.69
C LEU A 579 -44.70 -19.40 -45.13
N ASN A 580 -44.23 -18.47 -45.97
CA ASN A 580 -42.84 -18.04 -46.19
C ASN A 580 -42.73 -16.67 -46.96
N LEU A 581 -41.49 -16.18 -47.18
CA LEU A 581 -40.95 -15.19 -48.17
C LEU A 581 -41.93 -14.49 -49.18
N GLU A 582 -41.76 -13.21 -49.58
CA GLU A 582 -40.51 -12.49 -49.93
C GLU A 582 -40.66 -10.93 -50.02
N THR A 583 -39.54 -10.19 -49.97
CA THR A 583 -39.25 -8.73 -50.18
C THR A 583 -40.34 -7.69 -50.50
N GLY A 584 -40.23 -6.44 -49.95
CA GLY A 584 -41.14 -5.35 -50.36
C GLY A 584 -40.93 -3.87 -49.96
N ILE A 585 -39.73 -3.39 -49.54
CA ILE A 585 -39.36 -1.95 -49.37
C ILE A 585 -40.28 -1.04 -48.50
N LEU A 586 -39.77 -0.61 -47.33
CA LEU A 586 -39.78 0.78 -46.82
C LEU A 586 -39.01 0.82 -45.49
N HIS A 587 -37.82 1.43 -45.44
CA HIS A 587 -36.83 1.16 -44.38
C HIS A 587 -36.11 2.42 -43.83
N GLU A 588 -36.87 3.50 -43.58
CA GLU A 588 -36.35 4.77 -43.06
C GLU A 588 -36.85 5.06 -41.63
N ASP A 589 -38.17 5.24 -41.43
CA ASP A 589 -38.76 5.79 -40.18
C ASP A 589 -38.41 5.01 -38.90
N SER A 590 -38.47 3.68 -38.92
CA SER A 590 -38.13 2.84 -37.76
C SER A 590 -36.65 2.98 -37.35
N ARG A 591 -35.76 3.27 -38.30
CA ARG A 591 -34.34 3.52 -38.02
C ARG A 591 -34.17 4.86 -37.31
N GLU A 592 -34.84 5.90 -37.81
CA GLU A 592 -34.79 7.23 -37.18
C GLU A 592 -35.43 7.25 -35.79
N TYR A 593 -36.53 6.52 -35.58
CA TYR A 593 -37.16 6.42 -34.26
C TYR A 593 -36.26 5.77 -33.21
N LEU A 594 -35.60 4.64 -33.55
CA LEU A 594 -34.62 4.00 -32.65
C LEU A 594 -33.42 4.91 -32.37
N ILE A 595 -32.86 5.54 -33.41
CA ILE A 595 -31.73 6.48 -33.28
C ILE A 595 -32.10 7.67 -32.37
N LYS A 596 -33.29 8.24 -32.56
CA LYS A 596 -33.80 9.35 -31.74
C LYS A 596 -34.02 8.93 -30.29
N SER A 597 -34.61 7.75 -30.05
CA SER A 597 -34.79 7.19 -28.70
C SER A 597 -33.45 6.96 -27.98
N HIS A 598 -32.47 6.38 -28.67
CA HIS A 598 -31.11 6.18 -28.15
C HIS A 598 -30.44 7.51 -27.78
N TYR A 599 -30.46 8.50 -28.68
CA TYR A 599 -29.84 9.80 -28.38
C TYR A 599 -30.59 10.60 -27.31
N MET A 600 -31.92 10.54 -27.23
CA MET A 600 -32.68 11.16 -26.13
C MET A 600 -32.33 10.51 -24.77
N THR A 601 -32.21 9.18 -24.74
CA THR A 601 -31.79 8.44 -23.54
C THR A 601 -30.37 8.84 -23.13
N ARG A 602 -29.43 8.89 -24.08
CA ARG A 602 -28.03 9.30 -23.82
C ARG A 602 -27.91 10.77 -23.41
N VAL A 603 -28.76 11.67 -23.92
CA VAL A 603 -28.82 13.07 -23.48
C VAL A 603 -29.34 13.17 -22.04
N ALA A 604 -30.38 12.43 -21.67
CA ALA A 604 -30.86 12.37 -20.28
C ALA A 604 -29.80 11.81 -19.32
N GLU A 605 -29.11 10.74 -19.72
CA GLU A 605 -28.02 10.12 -18.96
C GLU A 605 -26.84 11.10 -18.76
N LEU A 606 -26.37 11.75 -19.82
CA LEU A 606 -25.30 12.77 -19.74
C LEU A 606 -25.73 13.98 -18.90
N THR A 607 -27.02 14.35 -18.93
CA THR A 607 -27.56 15.43 -18.08
C THR A 607 -27.54 15.05 -16.61
N SER A 608 -27.87 13.79 -16.28
CA SER A 608 -27.76 13.24 -14.92
C SER A 608 -26.30 13.18 -14.44
N GLN A 609 -25.38 12.70 -15.29
CA GLN A 609 -23.95 12.69 -14.99
C GLN A 609 -23.39 14.10 -14.76
N LEU A 610 -23.83 15.09 -15.55
CA LEU A 610 -23.46 16.50 -15.37
C LEU A 610 -23.97 17.07 -14.04
N GLN A 611 -25.21 16.78 -13.64
CA GLN A 611 -25.76 17.20 -12.34
C GLN A 611 -25.02 16.54 -11.15
N VAL A 612 -24.61 15.28 -11.29
CA VAL A 612 -23.78 14.57 -10.29
C VAL A 612 -22.35 15.15 -10.24
N ALA A 613 -21.77 15.57 -11.36
CA ALA A 613 -20.47 16.24 -11.39
C ALA A 613 -20.53 17.64 -10.75
N ASP A 614 -21.56 18.43 -11.06
CA ASP A 614 -21.71 19.80 -10.56
C ASP A 614 -22.03 19.83 -9.04
N SER A 615 -22.89 18.92 -8.57
CA SER A 615 -23.13 18.76 -7.12
C SER A 615 -21.88 18.31 -6.34
N LYS A 616 -21.03 17.46 -6.92
CA LYS A 616 -19.69 17.14 -6.35
C LYS A 616 -18.76 18.36 -6.34
N SER A 617 -18.77 19.17 -7.41
CA SER A 617 -18.00 20.42 -7.48
C SER A 617 -18.39 21.39 -6.35
N VAL A 618 -19.69 21.60 -6.14
CA VAL A 618 -20.23 22.42 -5.05
C VAL A 618 -19.89 21.84 -3.67
N HIS A 619 -19.92 20.51 -3.50
CA HIS A 619 -19.50 19.84 -2.26
C HIS A 619 -18.04 20.15 -1.93
N PHE A 620 -17.11 19.87 -2.84
CA PHE A 620 -15.68 20.11 -2.63
C PHE A 620 -15.37 21.60 -2.40
N TYR A 621 -16.04 22.52 -3.12
CA TYR A 621 -15.90 23.95 -2.87
C TYR A 621 -16.33 24.33 -1.44
N SER A 622 -17.42 23.73 -0.94
CA SER A 622 -17.89 23.95 0.45
C SER A 622 -16.91 23.39 1.49
N GLU A 623 -16.32 22.22 1.24
CA GLU A 623 -15.31 21.60 2.12
C GLU A 623 -14.00 22.39 2.15
N CYS A 624 -13.47 22.80 0.99
CA CYS A 624 -12.30 23.67 0.90
C CYS A 624 -12.52 24.98 1.67
N ARG A 625 -13.73 25.57 1.58
CA ARG A 625 -14.10 26.78 2.33
C ARG A 625 -14.21 26.52 3.84
N ALA A 626 -14.67 25.35 4.27
CA ALA A 626 -14.73 24.95 5.67
C ALA A 626 -13.33 24.67 6.25
N LEU A 627 -12.48 23.97 5.50
CA LEU A 627 -11.08 23.70 5.82
C LEU A 627 -10.27 25.00 5.95
N ALA A 628 -10.41 25.93 5.01
CA ALA A 628 -9.77 27.25 5.09
C ALA A 628 -10.16 28.02 6.37
N LYS A 629 -11.44 27.99 6.76
CA LYS A 629 -11.89 28.57 8.05
C LYS A 629 -11.25 27.87 9.25
N ARG A 630 -11.21 26.53 9.27
CA ARG A 630 -10.56 25.76 10.35
C ARG A 630 -9.06 26.06 10.44
N LEU A 631 -8.37 26.19 9.30
CA LEU A 631 -6.95 26.57 9.24
C LEU A 631 -6.72 27.94 9.90
N THR A 632 -7.46 28.97 9.50
CA THR A 632 -7.29 30.35 10.04
C THR A 632 -7.62 30.48 11.53
N LEU A 633 -8.46 29.61 12.09
CA LEU A 633 -8.69 29.52 13.53
C LEU A 633 -7.52 28.82 14.24
N GLY A 634 -6.99 27.76 13.64
CA GLY A 634 -5.78 27.08 14.11
C GLY A 634 -4.55 28.00 14.11
N GLU A 635 -4.31 28.73 13.02
CA GLU A 635 -3.23 29.71 12.87
C GLU A 635 -3.25 30.74 14.02
N LYS A 636 -4.41 31.32 14.33
CA LYS A 636 -4.57 32.26 15.46
C LYS A 636 -4.29 31.62 16.83
N SER A 637 -4.77 30.39 17.06
CA SER A 637 -4.49 29.69 18.33
C SER A 637 -3.00 29.33 18.51
N ARG A 638 -2.29 29.07 17.40
CA ARG A 638 -0.83 28.87 17.39
C ARG A 638 -0.08 30.16 17.69
N GLU A 639 -0.57 31.31 17.21
CA GLU A 639 0.00 32.62 17.50
C GLU A 639 -0.15 33.00 18.98
N THR A 640 -1.33 32.82 19.58
CA THR A 640 -1.53 33.09 21.02
C THR A 640 -0.65 32.20 21.90
N LEU A 641 -0.62 30.89 21.63
CA LEU A 641 0.26 29.95 22.35
C LEU A 641 1.75 30.27 22.15
N SER A 642 2.15 30.75 20.96
CA SER A 642 3.53 31.17 20.72
C SER A 642 3.92 32.41 21.52
N GLU A 643 2.99 33.31 21.80
CA GLU A 643 3.26 34.49 22.63
C GLU A 643 3.30 34.13 24.12
N GLU A 644 2.38 33.28 24.58
CA GLU A 644 2.40 32.71 25.94
C GLU A 644 3.74 32.00 26.23
N VAL A 645 4.27 31.24 25.27
CA VAL A 645 5.59 30.58 25.39
C VAL A 645 6.72 31.60 25.50
N LYS A 646 6.74 32.69 24.71
CA LYS A 646 7.76 33.76 24.85
C LYS A 646 7.72 34.39 26.24
N VAL A 647 6.52 34.73 26.74
CA VAL A 647 6.34 35.33 28.07
C VAL A 647 6.76 34.36 29.18
N ALA A 648 6.49 33.06 29.03
CA ALA A 648 7.00 32.03 29.93
C ALA A 648 8.54 31.94 29.90
N THR A 649 9.16 31.93 28.72
CA THR A 649 10.63 31.92 28.59
C THR A 649 11.28 33.15 29.21
N GLN A 650 10.73 34.36 28.99
CA GLN A 650 11.21 35.60 29.62
C GLN A 650 11.14 35.53 31.16
N ASN A 651 10.06 34.97 31.70
CA ASN A 651 9.94 34.76 33.15
C ASN A 651 10.95 33.74 33.69
N VAL A 652 11.25 32.67 32.96
CA VAL A 652 12.29 31.70 33.35
C VAL A 652 13.67 32.37 33.42
N VAL A 653 14.03 33.19 32.42
CA VAL A 653 15.31 33.93 32.42
C VAL A 653 15.39 34.89 33.61
N ARG A 654 14.35 35.71 33.84
CA ARG A 654 14.32 36.63 34.99
C ARG A 654 14.48 35.90 36.33
N LEU A 655 13.83 34.75 36.51
CA LEU A 655 13.95 33.93 37.72
C LEU A 655 15.34 33.28 37.86
N GLN A 656 16.05 33.01 36.76
CA GLN A 656 17.45 32.55 36.78
C GLN A 656 18.41 33.69 37.18
N ASP A 657 18.18 34.91 36.71
CA ASP A 657 18.97 36.08 37.13
C ASP A 657 18.77 36.41 38.62
N GLU A 658 17.52 36.34 39.11
CA GLU A 658 17.17 36.49 40.53
C GLU A 658 17.80 35.37 41.39
N LEU A 659 17.86 34.13 40.89
CA LEU A 659 18.49 33.01 41.58
C LEU A 659 20.03 33.12 41.61
N THR A 660 20.67 33.56 40.51
CA THR A 660 22.15 33.70 40.48
C THR A 660 22.64 34.89 41.30
N THR A 661 21.88 35.99 41.35
CA THR A 661 22.21 37.16 42.19
C THR A 661 22.03 36.86 43.68
N THR A 662 20.94 36.20 44.08
CA THR A 662 20.75 35.75 45.47
C THR A 662 21.79 34.71 45.89
N LYS A 663 22.09 33.72 45.04
CA LYS A 663 23.16 32.73 45.30
C LYS A 663 24.51 33.41 45.54
N ARG A 664 24.92 34.34 44.69
CA ARG A 664 26.17 35.11 44.85
C ARG A 664 26.20 35.85 46.19
N SER A 665 25.11 36.54 46.54
CA SER A 665 25.04 37.28 47.81
C SER A 665 25.19 36.38 49.05
N TYR A 666 24.69 35.14 49.02
CA TYR A 666 24.94 34.17 50.09
C TYR A 666 26.38 33.63 50.08
N GLU A 667 26.99 33.43 48.91
CA GLU A 667 28.41 33.05 48.79
C GLU A 667 29.33 34.15 49.35
N ASP A 668 29.05 35.43 49.03
CA ASP A 668 29.77 36.59 49.58
C ASP A 668 29.63 36.69 51.11
N GLN A 669 28.42 36.48 51.64
CA GLN A 669 28.15 36.46 53.09
C GLN A 669 28.90 35.34 53.80
N LEU A 670 28.90 34.13 53.24
CA LEU A 670 29.65 32.99 53.77
C LEU A 670 31.17 33.22 53.72
N SER A 671 31.68 33.87 52.67
CA SER A 671 33.08 34.26 52.59
C SER A 671 33.45 35.25 53.70
N MET A 672 32.65 36.31 53.90
CA MET A 672 32.89 37.28 54.98
C MET A 672 32.81 36.65 56.38
N MET A 673 31.90 35.69 56.59
CA MET A 673 31.86 34.91 57.84
C MET A 673 33.10 34.03 58.02
N SER A 674 33.59 33.39 56.95
CA SER A 674 34.81 32.57 56.98
C SER A 674 36.05 33.40 57.34
N ASP A 675 36.22 34.57 56.72
CA ASP A 675 37.29 35.53 57.04
C ASP A 675 37.22 36.00 58.50
N HIS A 676 36.01 36.29 59.00
CA HIS A 676 35.81 36.69 60.39
C HIS A 676 36.15 35.55 61.37
N LEU A 677 35.73 34.32 61.09
CA LEU A 677 36.08 33.13 61.88
C LEU A 677 37.59 32.85 61.86
N CYS A 678 38.26 33.06 60.73
CA CYS A 678 39.71 32.95 60.60
C CYS A 678 40.42 33.95 61.53
N ARG A 679 40.09 35.24 61.42
CA ARG A 679 40.63 36.31 62.31
C ARG A 679 40.34 36.03 63.78
N MET A 680 39.15 35.53 64.11
CA MET A 680 38.80 35.17 65.49
C MET A 680 39.67 34.01 66.00
N ASN A 681 39.87 32.97 65.19
CA ASN A 681 40.75 31.85 65.54
C ASN A 681 42.22 32.28 65.68
N GLU A 682 42.71 33.24 64.89
CA GLU A 682 44.02 33.85 65.13
C GLU A 682 44.10 34.54 66.50
N THR A 683 43.10 35.35 66.86
CA THR A 683 43.09 36.05 68.16
C THR A 683 43.00 35.07 69.33
N LEU A 684 42.21 34.00 69.21
CA LEU A 684 42.13 32.92 70.21
C LEU A 684 43.45 32.14 70.31
N SER A 685 44.18 31.97 69.20
CA SER A 685 45.49 31.33 69.18
C SER A 685 46.54 32.20 69.88
N LYS A 686 46.58 33.51 69.57
CA LYS A 686 47.45 34.50 70.23
C LYS A 686 47.18 34.58 71.74
N GLN A 687 45.91 34.63 72.16
CA GLN A 687 45.52 34.57 73.57
C GLN A 687 45.93 33.24 74.24
N ARG A 688 45.88 32.12 73.52
CA ARG A 688 46.32 30.82 74.04
C ARG A 688 47.83 30.74 74.22
N GLU A 689 48.60 31.28 73.28
CA GLU A 689 50.06 31.42 73.39
C GLU A 689 50.45 32.33 74.57
N GLU A 690 49.71 33.43 74.78
CA GLU A 690 49.86 34.31 75.96
C GLU A 690 49.54 33.56 77.28
N ILE A 691 48.46 32.77 77.33
CA ILE A 691 48.12 31.94 78.49
C ILE A 691 49.20 30.88 78.76
N ASP A 692 49.71 30.20 77.74
CA ASP A 692 50.71 29.14 77.92
C ASP A 692 52.11 29.70 78.20
N THR A 693 52.48 30.89 77.72
CA THR A 693 53.70 31.61 78.17
C THR A 693 53.58 32.08 79.63
N LEU A 694 52.43 32.62 80.04
CA LEU A 694 52.15 32.95 81.45
C LEU A 694 52.18 31.70 82.36
N ARG A 695 51.73 30.54 81.86
CA ARG A 695 51.87 29.25 82.57
C ARG A 695 53.31 28.78 82.68
N MET A 696 54.13 28.96 81.65
CA MET A 696 55.56 28.64 81.69
C MET A 696 56.33 29.56 82.63
N GLY A 697 56.05 30.88 82.63
CA GLY A 697 56.58 31.80 83.64
C GLY A 697 56.18 31.41 85.06
N ASN A 698 54.93 31.00 85.28
CA ASN A 698 54.48 30.47 86.57
C ASN A 698 55.14 29.13 86.96
N LYS A 699 55.52 28.27 86.00
CA LYS A 699 56.35 27.08 86.27
C LYS A 699 57.76 27.46 86.72
N VAL A 700 58.42 28.41 86.04
CA VAL A 700 59.74 28.92 86.44
C VAL A 700 59.70 29.51 87.86
N ASN A 701 58.68 30.33 88.16
CA ASN A 701 58.48 30.88 89.51
C ASN A 701 58.19 29.81 90.58
N ARG A 702 57.58 28.66 90.23
CA ARG A 702 57.45 27.51 91.14
C ARG A 702 58.77 26.74 91.31
N CYS A 703 59.57 26.58 90.26
CA CYS A 703 60.91 25.98 90.38
C CYS A 703 61.81 26.76 91.33
N ASN A 704 61.81 28.10 91.26
CA ASN A 704 62.58 28.93 92.20
C ASN A 704 62.12 28.74 93.65
N LYS A 705 60.80 28.60 93.92
CA LYS A 705 60.30 28.29 95.28
C LYS A 705 60.76 26.92 95.79
N ASN A 706 60.84 25.91 94.92
CA ASN A 706 61.26 24.57 95.33
C ASN A 706 62.78 24.51 95.61
N ASN A 707 63.60 25.21 94.82
CA ASN A 707 65.05 25.21 95.00
C ASN A 707 65.48 25.89 96.31
N THR A 708 64.78 26.96 96.73
CA THR A 708 65.05 27.64 98.01
C THR A 708 64.66 26.83 99.25
N HIS A 709 63.78 25.83 99.14
CA HIS A 709 63.29 25.09 100.31
C HIS A 709 64.11 23.84 100.63
N ILE A 710 64.90 23.32 99.68
CA ILE A 710 65.78 22.15 99.89
C ILE A 710 67.11 22.57 100.56
N GLN A 711 67.42 23.87 100.57
CA GLN A 711 68.71 24.40 101.01
C GLN A 711 68.74 24.88 102.48
N SER A 712 67.65 24.71 103.24
CA SER A 712 67.59 24.97 104.70
C SER A 712 67.93 23.75 105.57
N ASP A 713 67.63 22.54 105.08
CA ASP A 713 67.51 21.36 105.94
C ASP A 713 68.84 20.60 106.14
N TYR A 714 69.93 21.13 105.60
CA TYR A 714 71.30 20.60 105.68
C TYR A 714 72.26 21.50 106.50
N SER A 715 71.76 22.16 107.54
CA SER A 715 72.57 22.95 108.49
C SER A 715 72.24 22.61 109.96
N ALA A 716 71.87 21.36 110.23
CA ALA A 716 71.43 20.90 111.55
C ALA A 716 72.03 19.53 111.97
N LEU A 717 73.22 19.16 111.48
CA LEU A 717 74.07 18.11 112.07
C LEU A 717 75.51 18.23 111.52
N PHE A 718 76.39 18.86 112.34
CA PHE A 718 77.74 19.35 112.04
C PHE A 718 77.83 20.53 111.05
#